data_AF-A0AAR2K954-F1
#
_entry.id   AF-A0AAR2K954-F1
#
_cell.length_a   1.000
_cell.length_b   1.000
_cell.length_c   1.000
_cell.angle_alpha   90.00
_cell.angle_beta   90.00
_cell.angle_gamma   90.00
#
_symmetry.space_group_name_H-M   'P 1'
#
loop_
_entity.id
_entity.type
_entity.pdbx_description
1 polymer ?
#
loop_
_entity_poly.entity_id
_entity_poly.type
_entity_poly.pdbx_seq_one_letter_code
_entity_poly.pdbx_strand_id
1 'polypeptide(L)'
;HDVIPGNGVLLHFTSCLTTSVPVTKSQCVCVCVCVCVCVLGGGGWTPERTDRLRWLQVDLRERVEVTAVATQGRFGSSDWVSSYALQYSDAGRAWKQYRLDDSTGTFPGNANADGVVHHKLSHSIRTRYLRFLPLGWSAEGWIGLRVEVYGCSYKSDVADFDGRSSLLYRFNQKSMSTVKDVISLQFKSQRADGVLVHGEGQRGDYITLELHQGSLALHINLDDAKMHPSSGHVSVSLGSLLDDQHWHSVLIERFNKQINFTVDRLTRHIRTGGLGDSLEVDYELSFGGIPLPGKPGTFLRKNFHGCMENLYYNGVNIIDLAKRKKPQIYSVGNVTFSCSEPTAVSATFLSSSSSFLQLPADPAAEGAEGEGVSGRWSAGFHFRTWNRDGLLLWSGLQRSERLLLLLADGQLRLTHYRSAVQSAEITVGEDLNGLQASRGSEIDHELNSFIVIVFFLPGCPAAMANQGCRNPTLAFQGCMRTIIINNHPVDLYRVQQGILGNYSELQIDICGIRDRCLPNYCEHDGECSQSWSNFHCDCSGTGYTGATCHNSIFEPSCEAHRLTGSASGFFSIDPDGSGPLKPTVVYCNMTEEKVWMVVGHNGSAPVSVKGSSLQKPHVMKLNYSATLQQLSTLLHRAEHCQQEVLYRCRKSRLFNTWDGTPLSWWLDRGGERRTYWGGFLPGVQQCSCSLAENCIDMNYFCNCDADRNSWENDTGLLSYKDHLPVTEIVVGDTNRTGSEAVYKVGPLQCYGDRFLWNSASFYQESSYLHFPTLQAELSMDISFYFKTTAPSGVFLENLGVKHFVRVELSGPSVVTFAFEVGNGPVVLTVKSHIPLNDKQWHYVRAERNVKEASLQVDQLPLRFLEAPSDGHNRLQLNGQLFIGGTASRQKGFLGCIRALNVNGLTLDLDERAKMTPGVSSGCPGHCSSQNRLCHNRGRCIEKSSGYVCDCTHSAYGGPHCQKEVSVSFESGTSVTYTFQEPFSVMRNKSRQSSAIYAQSSKSRENVAFRFLTTKAPAMLMTVTTYHQQYMAVILAHNGSLQIWYQLNREKQPDVFTPTQHSLANGKLHRIQLHREGRDMYVQDINQKYRLSTDRELNMIRSLTLGKVTGRAGVDEEVLQAGSRGFIGCLSSVQFNHLAPLKAAILNRGSSLVSVLGNLVESNCGELADKSSSRSLSGKERLKNSEQSDSAVIGGLIAALVLVALSVLAVMLRFLYRYRLQHSQQTPSVKEKDHPSQPELNYRTQLSLHSSIRDSRKEYFI
;
A
#
# COMPACT_ATOMS: atom_id res chain seq x y z
N HIS A 1 45.18 -46.10 0.63
CA HIS A 1 46.23 -46.51 1.57
C HIS A 1 47.01 -45.24 1.88
N ASP A 2 46.71 -44.48 2.93
CA ASP A 2 46.33 -44.86 4.29
C ASP A 2 45.02 -44.24 4.79
N VAL A 3 44.42 -44.93 5.76
CA VAL A 3 43.12 -44.67 6.39
C VAL A 3 43.32 -43.81 7.63
N ILE A 4 42.62 -42.68 7.69
CA ILE A 4 42.28 -41.99 8.95
C ILE A 4 40.74 -41.97 9.02
N PRO A 5 40.11 -42.42 10.11
CA PRO A 5 38.65 -42.43 10.22
C PRO A 5 38.15 -41.01 10.48
N GLY A 6 37.38 -40.46 9.54
CA GLY A 6 36.78 -39.14 9.66
C GLY A 6 35.98 -38.80 8.41
N ASN A 7 34.65 -38.79 8.56
CA ASN A 7 33.65 -38.59 7.51
C ASN A 7 33.93 -37.37 6.61
N GLY A 8 34.00 -37.63 5.30
CA GLY A 8 34.20 -36.64 4.23
C GLY A 8 35.28 -37.10 3.26
N VAL A 9 34.91 -37.54 2.05
CA VAL A 9 35.89 -37.82 0.99
C VAL A 9 36.51 -36.50 0.54
N LEU A 10 37.68 -36.16 1.07
CA LEU A 10 38.51 -35.06 0.58
C LEU A 10 39.21 -35.51 -0.70
N LEU A 11 38.64 -35.21 -1.86
CA LEU A 11 39.29 -35.54 -3.13
C LEU A 11 40.42 -34.54 -3.42
N HIS A 12 41.66 -35.00 -3.29
CA HIS A 12 42.85 -34.28 -3.73
C HIS A 12 43.09 -34.55 -5.22
N PHE A 13 42.88 -33.54 -6.08
CA PHE A 13 43.23 -33.65 -7.51
C PHE A 13 44.43 -32.78 -7.86
N THR A 14 45.27 -33.29 -8.78
CA THR A 14 46.40 -32.64 -9.44
C THR A 14 45.94 -32.05 -10.79
N SER A 15 46.52 -30.93 -11.21
CA SER A 15 46.18 -30.22 -12.45
C SER A 15 46.34 -31.10 -13.69
N CYS A 16 45.33 -31.16 -14.57
CA CYS A 16 45.45 -31.78 -15.90
C CYS A 16 45.86 -30.76 -16.97
N LEU A 17 46.67 -31.25 -17.92
CA LEU A 17 47.27 -30.53 -19.04
C LEU A 17 46.25 -29.83 -19.95
N THR A 18 46.62 -28.63 -20.37
CA THR A 18 46.01 -27.84 -21.45
C THR A 18 46.00 -28.64 -22.76
N THR A 19 44.81 -28.95 -23.30
CA THR A 19 44.63 -29.29 -24.71
C THR A 19 43.93 -28.12 -25.41
N SER A 20 44.66 -27.51 -26.34
CA SER A 20 44.20 -26.44 -27.20
C SER A 20 43.24 -26.99 -28.27
N VAL A 21 41.99 -26.51 -28.29
CA VAL A 21 41.11 -26.59 -29.46
C VAL A 21 41.19 -25.24 -30.19
N PRO A 22 41.46 -25.19 -31.51
CA PRO A 22 41.55 -23.93 -32.23
C PRO A 22 40.15 -23.41 -32.53
N VAL A 23 39.80 -22.22 -32.03
CA VAL A 23 38.59 -21.47 -32.42
C VAL A 23 38.99 -20.10 -32.95
N THR A 24 38.38 -19.74 -34.06
CA THR A 24 38.67 -18.61 -34.95
C THR A 24 38.57 -17.22 -34.28
N LYS A 25 39.49 -16.33 -34.70
CA LYS A 25 39.68 -14.95 -34.25
C LYS A 25 38.41 -14.09 -34.33
N SER A 26 37.89 -13.65 -33.17
CA SER A 26 37.44 -12.27 -32.90
C SER A 26 36.74 -12.12 -31.55
N GLN A 27 37.46 -12.24 -30.44
CA GLN A 27 37.10 -11.61 -29.16
C GLN A 27 38.30 -11.76 -28.21
N CYS A 28 38.66 -10.69 -27.50
CA CYS A 28 39.67 -10.74 -26.45
C CYS A 28 39.19 -11.68 -25.34
N VAL A 29 39.63 -12.93 -25.36
CA VAL A 29 39.40 -13.88 -24.28
C VAL A 29 40.57 -13.75 -23.32
N CYS A 30 40.31 -13.20 -22.13
CA CYS A 30 41.15 -13.42 -20.96
C CYS A 30 41.45 -14.92 -20.87
N VAL A 31 42.72 -15.29 -20.71
CA VAL A 31 43.15 -16.67 -20.49
C VAL A 31 42.42 -17.20 -19.24
N CYS A 32 41.25 -17.81 -19.44
CA CYS A 32 40.53 -18.51 -18.40
C CYS A 32 41.28 -19.82 -18.20
N VAL A 33 42.00 -19.93 -17.09
CA VAL A 33 42.36 -21.25 -16.56
C VAL A 33 41.03 -21.86 -16.10
N CYS A 34 40.35 -22.58 -17.00
CA CYS A 34 39.22 -23.41 -16.63
C CYS A 34 39.76 -24.51 -15.71
N VAL A 35 39.40 -24.47 -14.43
CA VAL A 35 39.61 -25.60 -13.53
C VAL A 35 38.53 -26.65 -13.87
N CYS A 36 38.74 -27.45 -14.91
CA CYS A 36 37.93 -28.64 -15.15
C CYS A 36 38.32 -29.71 -14.13
N VAL A 37 37.44 -29.99 -13.18
CA VAL A 37 37.58 -31.12 -12.25
C VAL A 37 36.80 -32.30 -12.83
N CYS A 38 37.45 -33.09 -13.69
CA CYS A 38 36.86 -34.32 -14.22
C CYS A 38 37.18 -35.50 -13.27
N VAL A 39 36.15 -36.15 -12.72
CA VAL A 39 36.30 -37.53 -12.24
C VAL A 39 36.38 -38.43 -13.47
N LEU A 40 37.60 -38.74 -13.91
CA LEU A 40 37.84 -39.72 -14.98
C LEU A 40 37.62 -41.13 -14.43
N GLY A 41 36.38 -41.60 -14.50
CA GLY A 41 35.97 -42.97 -14.18
C GLY A 41 34.45 -43.08 -14.16
N GLY A 42 33.87 -44.22 -14.54
CA GLY A 42 32.41 -44.45 -14.54
C GLY A 42 31.74 -44.47 -13.16
N GLY A 43 32.37 -43.90 -12.12
CA GLY A 43 31.85 -43.85 -10.75
C GLY A 43 31.50 -42.41 -10.34
N GLY A 44 30.37 -42.24 -9.64
CA GLY A 44 29.97 -41.00 -8.97
C GLY A 44 30.13 -41.10 -7.45
N TRP A 45 30.13 -39.97 -6.76
CA TRP A 45 30.12 -39.91 -5.29
C TRP A 45 28.77 -40.36 -4.73
N THR A 46 28.79 -41.14 -3.64
CA THR A 46 27.63 -41.48 -2.83
C THR A 46 28.03 -41.50 -1.35
N PRO A 47 27.21 -40.96 -0.43
CA PRO A 47 27.50 -41.01 1.01
C PRO A 47 27.18 -42.40 1.58
N GLU A 48 27.85 -42.78 2.67
CA GLU A 48 27.47 -43.99 3.42
C GLU A 48 26.04 -43.85 3.99
N ARG A 49 25.30 -44.97 4.08
CA ARG A 49 23.91 -44.93 4.56
C ARG A 49 23.77 -44.47 6.01
N THR A 50 24.80 -44.73 6.81
CA THR A 50 24.93 -44.33 8.21
C THR A 50 25.36 -42.88 8.38
N ASP A 51 25.78 -42.22 7.31
CA ASP A 51 26.23 -40.83 7.37
C ASP A 51 25.04 -39.90 7.64
N ARG A 52 25.14 -39.21 8.78
CA ARG A 52 24.17 -38.19 9.21
C ARG A 52 24.40 -36.86 8.47
N LEU A 53 25.55 -36.68 7.81
CA LEU A 53 26.01 -35.41 7.22
C LEU A 53 26.35 -35.62 5.74
N ARG A 54 25.30 -35.77 4.94
CA ARG A 54 25.42 -36.12 3.53
C ARG A 54 25.78 -34.86 2.73
N TRP A 55 27.07 -34.61 2.50
CA TRP A 55 27.54 -33.55 1.60
C TRP A 55 28.79 -33.98 0.83
N LEU A 56 28.96 -33.42 -0.36
CA LEU A 56 30.18 -33.54 -1.17
C LEU A 56 30.97 -32.23 -1.11
N GLN A 57 32.21 -32.27 -0.61
CA GLN A 57 33.08 -31.09 -0.52
C GLN A 57 34.17 -31.13 -1.59
N VAL A 58 34.42 -29.98 -2.20
CA VAL A 58 35.45 -29.73 -3.20
C VAL A 58 36.43 -28.68 -2.66
N ASP A 59 37.72 -28.99 -2.62
CA ASP A 59 38.81 -28.02 -2.38
C ASP A 59 39.41 -27.60 -3.73
N LEU A 60 39.21 -26.34 -4.10
CA LEU A 60 39.69 -25.73 -5.35
C LEU A 60 41.18 -25.38 -5.31
N ARG A 61 41.90 -25.67 -4.21
CA ARG A 61 43.32 -25.39 -3.93
C ARG A 61 43.64 -23.91 -3.73
N GLU A 62 43.11 -23.03 -4.57
CA GLU A 62 43.22 -21.57 -4.46
C GLU A 62 41.82 -20.93 -4.42
N ARG A 63 41.75 -19.62 -4.12
CA ARG A 63 40.47 -18.90 -4.22
C ARG A 63 40.12 -18.76 -5.70
N VAL A 64 38.90 -19.17 -6.03
CA VAL A 64 38.33 -19.11 -7.37
C VAL A 64 37.07 -18.25 -7.30
N GLU A 65 36.88 -17.41 -8.31
CA GLU A 65 35.60 -16.77 -8.60
C GLU A 65 34.71 -17.74 -9.38
N VAL A 66 33.89 -18.49 -8.64
CA VAL A 66 32.97 -19.50 -9.16
C VAL A 66 31.76 -18.80 -9.78
N THR A 67 31.43 -19.13 -11.03
CA THR A 67 30.34 -18.52 -11.81
C THR A 67 29.24 -19.50 -12.19
N ALA A 68 29.51 -20.81 -12.18
CA ALA A 68 28.52 -21.85 -12.45
C ALA A 68 28.92 -23.18 -11.83
N VAL A 69 27.95 -24.08 -11.68
CA VAL A 69 28.16 -25.49 -11.31
C VAL A 69 27.35 -26.39 -12.22
N ALA A 70 27.80 -27.61 -12.44
CA ALA A 70 27.02 -28.67 -13.08
C ALA A 70 26.92 -29.90 -12.18
N THR A 71 25.78 -30.58 -12.27
CA THR A 71 25.49 -31.82 -11.54
C THR A 71 25.04 -32.89 -12.50
N GLN A 72 25.41 -34.15 -12.24
CA GLN A 72 25.00 -35.33 -12.98
C GLN A 72 24.85 -36.49 -12.01
N GLY A 73 23.90 -37.40 -12.23
CA GLY A 73 23.74 -38.58 -11.38
C GLY A 73 24.86 -39.60 -11.55
N ARG A 74 24.88 -40.65 -10.73
CA ARG A 74 25.89 -41.71 -10.84
C ARG A 74 25.61 -42.58 -12.07
N PHE A 75 26.61 -42.71 -12.94
CA PHE A 75 26.50 -43.43 -14.21
C PHE A 75 26.00 -44.88 -14.03
N GLY A 76 25.05 -45.30 -14.87
CA GLY A 76 24.52 -46.66 -14.90
C GLY A 76 23.74 -47.10 -13.65
N SER A 77 23.21 -46.15 -12.86
CA SER A 77 22.47 -46.43 -11.62
C SER A 77 21.14 -45.67 -11.55
N SER A 78 20.29 -45.97 -10.57
CA SER A 78 19.14 -45.13 -10.21
C SER A 78 19.50 -44.04 -9.19
N ASP A 79 20.79 -43.88 -8.85
CA ASP A 79 21.27 -42.94 -7.83
C ASP A 79 21.53 -41.54 -8.43
N TRP A 80 20.65 -40.58 -8.13
CA TRP A 80 20.80 -39.18 -8.57
C TRP A 80 20.07 -38.23 -7.62
N VAL A 81 20.54 -36.99 -7.57
CA VAL A 81 20.01 -35.93 -6.71
C VAL A 81 19.05 -35.05 -7.50
N SER A 82 17.81 -34.89 -7.03
CA SER A 82 16.75 -34.10 -7.67
C SER A 82 16.70 -32.65 -7.18
N SER A 83 17.31 -32.36 -6.02
CA SER A 83 17.51 -30.99 -5.53
C SER A 83 18.68 -30.93 -4.53
N TYR A 84 19.40 -29.81 -4.50
CA TYR A 84 20.57 -29.63 -3.64
C TYR A 84 20.75 -28.16 -3.21
N ALA A 85 21.53 -27.92 -2.15
CA ALA A 85 22.01 -26.60 -1.75
C ALA A 85 23.54 -26.50 -1.90
N LEU A 86 24.04 -25.26 -2.00
CA LEU A 86 25.48 -24.97 -2.05
C LEU A 86 25.93 -24.24 -0.79
N GLN A 87 27.09 -24.64 -0.25
CA GLN A 87 27.79 -23.91 0.81
C GLN A 87 29.23 -23.64 0.36
N TYR A 88 29.82 -22.54 0.84
CA TYR A 88 31.17 -22.13 0.48
C TYR A 88 31.97 -21.60 1.68
N SER A 89 33.29 -21.71 1.60
CA SER A 89 34.23 -21.26 2.65
C SER A 89 35.63 -20.98 2.08
N ASP A 90 36.34 -20.02 2.65
CA ASP A 90 37.75 -19.78 2.33
C ASP A 90 38.72 -20.70 3.10
N ALA A 91 38.32 -21.21 4.28
CA ALA A 91 39.17 -21.97 5.20
C ALA A 91 38.70 -23.41 5.44
N GLY A 92 37.62 -23.84 4.78
CA GLY A 92 36.96 -25.13 5.06
C GLY A 92 36.19 -25.14 6.40
N ARG A 93 36.08 -23.97 7.03
CA ARG A 93 35.37 -23.69 8.28
C ARG A 93 34.53 -22.41 8.13
N ALA A 94 33.62 -22.12 9.06
CA ALA A 94 32.72 -20.96 9.00
C ALA A 94 31.99 -20.89 7.64
N TRP A 95 31.19 -21.92 7.37
CA TRP A 95 30.53 -22.09 6.08
C TRP A 95 29.41 -21.06 5.87
N LYS A 96 29.30 -20.55 4.64
CA LYS A 96 28.18 -19.70 4.22
C LYS A 96 27.35 -20.45 3.20
N GLN A 97 26.03 -20.43 3.36
CA GLN A 97 25.12 -21.00 2.37
C GLN A 97 24.90 -20.00 1.24
N TYR A 98 25.01 -20.46 0.00
CA TYR A 98 24.63 -19.68 -1.17
C TYR A 98 23.10 -19.53 -1.22
N ARG A 99 22.60 -18.31 -1.41
CA ARG A 99 21.16 -17.99 -1.49
C ARG A 99 20.87 -17.18 -2.74
N LEU A 100 19.80 -17.54 -3.45
CA LEU A 100 19.36 -16.87 -4.66
C LEU A 100 18.33 -15.79 -4.31
N ASP A 101 18.62 -14.52 -4.57
CA ASP A 101 17.67 -13.39 -4.53
C ASP A 101 16.59 -13.48 -3.43
N ASP A 102 17.04 -13.60 -2.17
CA ASP A 102 16.22 -13.72 -0.94
C ASP A 102 15.41 -15.01 -0.74
N SER A 103 15.53 -16.00 -1.63
CA SER A 103 14.86 -17.31 -1.58
C SER A 103 15.72 -18.44 -1.01
N THR A 104 15.10 -19.57 -0.65
CA THR A 104 15.78 -20.82 -0.30
C THR A 104 16.86 -21.14 -1.34
N GLY A 105 18.12 -21.20 -0.90
CA GLY A 105 19.31 -21.54 -1.71
C GLY A 105 19.33 -22.99 -2.21
N THR A 106 18.22 -23.41 -2.80
CA THR A 106 17.94 -24.75 -3.31
C THR A 106 17.96 -24.70 -4.83
N PHE A 107 18.79 -25.54 -5.42
CA PHE A 107 18.91 -25.71 -6.85
C PHE A 107 18.17 -26.97 -7.29
N PRO A 108 17.40 -26.93 -8.38
CA PRO A 108 16.88 -28.16 -8.98
C PRO A 108 18.05 -29.00 -9.50
N GLY A 109 18.08 -30.26 -9.13
CA GLY A 109 19.11 -31.21 -9.51
C GLY A 109 18.78 -31.91 -10.83
N ASN A 110 19.23 -33.15 -10.94
CA ASN A 110 19.02 -34.01 -12.09
C ASN A 110 17.57 -34.50 -12.18
N ALA A 111 17.21 -35.12 -13.31
CA ALA A 111 15.95 -35.87 -13.49
C ALA A 111 16.19 -37.37 -13.76
N ASN A 112 17.46 -37.75 -13.94
CA ASN A 112 17.93 -39.10 -14.21
C ASN A 112 19.46 -39.16 -13.95
N ALA A 113 20.07 -40.33 -14.16
CA ALA A 113 21.50 -40.55 -13.91
C ALA A 113 22.44 -39.94 -14.96
N ASP A 114 21.95 -39.73 -16.19
CA ASP A 114 22.80 -39.42 -17.35
C ASP A 114 22.73 -37.94 -17.79
N GLY A 115 21.64 -37.23 -17.50
CA GLY A 115 21.46 -35.83 -17.87
C GLY A 115 22.30 -34.89 -17.01
N VAL A 116 23.10 -34.03 -17.65
CA VAL A 116 23.85 -32.97 -16.97
C VAL A 116 22.93 -31.77 -16.76
N VAL A 117 22.85 -31.28 -15.53
CA VAL A 117 22.11 -30.07 -15.17
C VAL A 117 23.10 -28.99 -14.79
N HIS A 118 23.17 -27.96 -15.63
CA HIS A 118 24.05 -26.82 -15.48
C HIS A 118 23.32 -25.63 -14.87
N HIS A 119 23.90 -25.05 -13.81
CA HIS A 119 23.37 -23.90 -13.10
C HIS A 119 24.37 -22.75 -13.12
N LYS A 120 24.02 -21.67 -13.83
CA LYS A 120 24.75 -20.41 -13.73
C LYS A 120 24.35 -19.71 -12.43
N LEU A 121 25.34 -19.36 -11.63
CA LEU A 121 25.11 -18.61 -10.40
C LEU A 121 24.69 -17.19 -10.75
N SER A 122 23.66 -16.65 -10.08
CA SER A 122 23.17 -15.27 -10.34
C SER A 122 24.25 -14.23 -10.02
N HIS A 123 25.12 -14.57 -9.08
CA HIS A 123 26.30 -13.84 -8.69
C HIS A 123 27.45 -14.81 -8.46
N SER A 124 28.66 -14.38 -8.77
CA SER A 124 29.85 -15.16 -8.53
C SER A 124 30.15 -15.29 -7.04
N ILE A 125 30.79 -16.41 -6.66
CA ILE A 125 31.26 -16.67 -5.29
C ILE A 125 32.78 -16.72 -5.34
N ARG A 126 33.45 -15.93 -4.49
CA ARG A 126 34.90 -16.04 -4.31
C ARG A 126 35.17 -16.98 -3.16
N THR A 127 35.66 -18.18 -3.46
CA THR A 127 35.83 -19.23 -2.46
C THR A 127 36.93 -20.22 -2.84
N ARG A 128 37.48 -20.92 -1.83
CA ARG A 128 38.35 -22.07 -2.04
C ARG A 128 37.62 -23.40 -1.88
N TYR A 129 36.67 -23.48 -0.94
CA TYR A 129 35.96 -24.71 -0.63
C TYR A 129 34.49 -24.58 -0.99
N LEU A 130 33.94 -25.59 -1.67
CA LEU A 130 32.53 -25.66 -2.04
C LEU A 130 31.93 -26.98 -1.55
N ARG A 131 30.70 -26.93 -1.02
CA ARG A 131 29.92 -28.10 -0.57
C ARG A 131 28.61 -28.19 -1.35
N PHE A 132 28.31 -29.39 -1.85
CA PHE A 132 27.02 -29.76 -2.41
C PHE A 132 26.24 -30.57 -1.37
N LEU A 133 25.06 -30.08 -0.98
CA LEU A 133 24.21 -30.68 0.03
C LEU A 133 22.95 -31.24 -0.64
N PRO A 134 22.83 -32.56 -0.85
CA PRO A 134 21.61 -33.17 -1.37
C PRO A 134 20.42 -32.92 -0.45
N LEU A 135 19.32 -32.40 -1.01
CA LEU A 135 18.06 -32.14 -0.30
C LEU A 135 16.97 -33.12 -0.71
N GLY A 136 16.97 -33.56 -1.97
CA GLY A 136 16.09 -34.60 -2.51
C GLY A 136 16.81 -35.44 -3.54
N TRP A 137 16.39 -36.70 -3.71
CA TRP A 137 17.00 -37.67 -4.62
C TRP A 137 15.95 -38.59 -5.26
N SER A 138 16.40 -39.41 -6.21
CA SER A 138 15.62 -40.42 -6.90
C SER A 138 14.76 -41.26 -5.96
N ALA A 139 13.47 -41.45 -6.28
CA ALA A 139 12.58 -42.31 -5.50
C ALA A 139 12.97 -43.80 -5.59
N GLU A 140 13.58 -44.21 -6.71
CA GLU A 140 13.98 -45.60 -7.01
C GLU A 140 15.46 -45.87 -6.72
N GLY A 141 16.19 -44.90 -6.15
CA GLY A 141 17.62 -45.01 -5.89
C GLY A 141 18.07 -44.22 -4.66
N TRP A 142 19.38 -43.96 -4.58
CA TRP A 142 20.00 -43.23 -3.50
C TRP A 142 20.65 -41.92 -3.97
N ILE A 143 21.44 -41.29 -3.10
CA ILE A 143 22.21 -40.09 -3.45
C ILE A 143 23.39 -40.49 -4.32
N GLY A 144 23.44 -39.97 -5.55
CA GLY A 144 24.57 -40.11 -6.46
C GLY A 144 24.88 -38.77 -7.12
N LEU A 145 26.15 -38.33 -7.07
CA LEU A 145 26.60 -37.07 -7.66
C LEU A 145 27.91 -37.21 -8.44
N ARG A 146 27.92 -36.60 -9.61
CA ARG A 146 29.10 -36.13 -10.34
C ARG A 146 28.93 -34.62 -10.47
N VAL A 147 29.98 -33.87 -10.18
CA VAL A 147 29.92 -32.41 -10.15
C VAL A 147 31.04 -31.80 -10.97
N GLU A 148 30.77 -30.65 -11.57
CA GLU A 148 31.77 -29.78 -12.21
C GLU A 148 31.56 -28.34 -11.72
N VAL A 149 32.64 -27.60 -11.52
CA VAL A 149 32.62 -26.22 -11.00
C VAL A 149 33.32 -25.33 -12.01
N TYR A 150 32.67 -24.25 -12.44
CA TYR A 150 33.19 -23.31 -13.43
C TYR A 150 33.55 -21.97 -12.78
N GLY A 151 34.72 -21.42 -13.10
CA GLY A 151 35.20 -20.16 -12.53
C GLY A 151 36.61 -19.80 -13.00
N CYS A 152 37.17 -18.72 -12.44
CA CYS A 152 38.53 -18.26 -12.71
C CYS A 152 39.31 -18.06 -11.41
N SER A 153 40.63 -18.25 -11.44
CA SER A 153 41.48 -18.00 -10.26
C SER A 153 41.40 -16.53 -9.82
N TYR A 154 41.32 -16.32 -8.51
CA TYR A 154 41.10 -15.02 -7.91
C TYR A 154 42.28 -14.65 -6.99
N LYS A 155 42.92 -13.51 -7.29
CA LYS A 155 44.02 -12.96 -6.49
C LYS A 155 43.64 -11.58 -5.96
N SER A 156 43.95 -11.31 -4.71
CA SER A 156 43.65 -10.04 -4.04
C SER A 156 44.81 -9.56 -3.17
N ASP A 157 44.91 -8.24 -3.00
CA ASP A 157 45.80 -7.64 -2.02
C ASP A 157 45.09 -7.50 -0.68
N VAL A 158 45.59 -8.23 0.34
CA VAL A 158 44.99 -8.30 1.67
C VAL A 158 45.86 -7.61 2.71
N ALA A 159 45.23 -6.95 3.69
CA ALA A 159 45.84 -6.42 4.91
C ALA A 159 44.97 -6.79 6.12
N ASP A 160 45.60 -7.16 7.24
CA ASP A 160 44.96 -7.53 8.51
C ASP A 160 45.30 -6.47 9.57
N PHE A 161 44.24 -6.04 10.27
CA PHE A 161 44.23 -4.97 11.26
C PHE A 161 43.83 -5.55 12.62
N ASP A 162 44.61 -5.26 13.66
CA ASP A 162 44.46 -5.84 15.01
C ASP A 162 43.68 -4.92 15.98
N GLY A 163 43.04 -3.88 15.46
CA GLY A 163 42.40 -2.83 16.27
C GLY A 163 43.38 -1.82 16.89
N ARG A 164 44.69 -1.97 16.68
CA ARG A 164 45.74 -1.02 17.06
C ARG A 164 46.53 -0.51 15.86
N SER A 165 46.43 -1.18 14.73
CA SER A 165 47.09 -0.82 13.48
C SER A 165 46.19 -0.01 12.53
N SER A 166 46.81 0.85 11.72
CA SER A 166 46.14 1.61 10.66
C SER A 166 47.10 1.95 9.51
N LEU A 167 46.55 2.30 8.35
CA LEU A 167 47.29 2.81 7.19
C LEU A 167 46.93 4.27 6.93
N LEU A 168 47.94 5.13 6.83
CA LEU A 168 47.79 6.57 6.60
C LEU A 168 48.30 6.94 5.21
N TYR A 169 47.39 7.26 4.30
CA TYR A 169 47.70 7.68 2.94
C TYR A 169 47.82 9.20 2.88
N ARG A 170 49.01 9.70 2.55
CA ARG A 170 49.30 11.14 2.45
C ARG A 170 49.21 11.64 1.02
N PHE A 171 48.53 12.76 0.84
CA PHE A 171 48.46 13.45 -0.43
C PHE A 171 49.73 14.26 -0.69
N ASN A 172 50.05 14.49 -1.97
CA ASN A 172 51.20 15.31 -2.35
C ASN A 172 50.97 16.81 -2.03
N GLN A 173 49.72 17.24 -1.84
CA GLN A 173 49.32 18.61 -1.54
C GLN A 173 48.92 18.72 -0.06
N LYS A 174 49.02 19.94 0.52
CA LYS A 174 48.71 20.21 1.94
C LYS A 174 47.23 20.00 2.31
N SER A 175 46.34 20.06 1.32
CA SER A 175 44.93 19.69 1.42
C SER A 175 44.45 19.24 0.03
N MET A 176 43.39 18.43 -0.01
CA MET A 176 42.73 18.02 -1.24
C MET A 176 41.26 18.44 -1.21
N SER A 177 40.83 19.14 -2.26
CA SER A 177 39.42 19.45 -2.51
C SER A 177 38.96 18.64 -3.71
N THR A 178 38.03 17.71 -3.50
CA THR A 178 37.52 16.84 -4.57
C THR A 178 36.04 17.12 -4.84
N VAL A 179 35.60 16.96 -6.08
CA VAL A 179 34.17 16.93 -6.47
C VAL A 179 33.69 15.51 -6.79
N LYS A 180 34.63 14.58 -6.93
CA LYS A 180 34.38 13.17 -7.20
C LYS A 180 35.33 12.31 -6.39
N ASP A 181 34.79 11.34 -5.66
CA ASP A 181 35.56 10.35 -4.92
C ASP A 181 35.00 8.95 -5.19
N VAL A 182 35.88 7.98 -5.35
CA VAL A 182 35.54 6.56 -5.44
C VAL A 182 36.37 5.79 -4.43
N ILE A 183 35.70 5.20 -3.44
CA ILE A 183 36.32 4.33 -2.43
C ILE A 183 35.74 2.94 -2.58
N SER A 184 36.57 1.95 -2.82
CA SER A 184 36.13 0.55 -2.89
C SER A 184 37.02 -0.33 -2.03
N LEU A 185 36.43 -1.20 -1.23
CA LEU A 185 37.15 -2.18 -0.42
C LEU A 185 36.28 -3.40 -0.19
N GLN A 186 36.90 -4.52 0.16
CA GLN A 186 36.22 -5.64 0.80
C GLN A 186 36.74 -5.77 2.22
N PHE A 187 35.89 -6.11 3.18
CA PHE A 187 36.30 -6.31 4.56
C PHE A 187 35.69 -7.58 5.15
N LYS A 188 36.35 -8.08 6.19
CA LYS A 188 35.93 -9.23 6.97
C LYS A 188 36.23 -8.95 8.44
N SER A 189 35.21 -8.98 9.30
CA SER A 189 35.39 -8.71 10.74
C SER A 189 34.58 -9.65 11.62
N GLN A 190 35.01 -9.73 12.88
CA GLN A 190 34.38 -10.47 13.98
C GLN A 190 33.76 -9.54 15.02
N ARG A 191 34.07 -8.24 14.90
CA ARG A 191 33.65 -7.17 15.79
C ARG A 191 32.51 -6.43 15.10
N ALA A 192 31.48 -6.09 15.87
CA ALA A 192 30.35 -5.31 15.37
C ALA A 192 30.66 -3.79 15.25
N ASP A 193 31.81 -3.34 15.75
CA ASP A 193 32.24 -1.94 15.72
C ASP A 193 33.67 -1.78 15.19
N GLY A 194 33.94 -0.74 14.41
CA GLY A 194 35.29 -0.34 14.00
C GLY A 194 35.32 0.66 12.85
N VAL A 195 36.22 1.66 12.89
CA VAL A 195 36.38 2.64 11.79
C VAL A 195 37.19 2.04 10.64
N LEU A 196 36.60 1.98 9.44
CA LEU A 196 37.25 1.46 8.23
C LEU A 196 38.00 2.55 7.47
N VAL A 197 37.36 3.70 7.27
CA VAL A 197 37.91 4.84 6.53
C VAL A 197 37.59 6.12 7.27
N HIS A 198 38.54 7.04 7.39
CA HIS A 198 38.31 8.36 7.97
C HIS A 198 39.21 9.42 7.32
N GLY A 199 38.61 10.55 6.98
CA GLY A 199 39.29 11.78 6.58
C GLY A 199 38.52 12.99 7.09
N GLU A 200 39.26 14.01 7.54
CA GLU A 200 38.73 15.28 8.04
C GLU A 200 39.59 16.43 7.48
N GLY A 201 38.94 17.56 7.19
CA GLY A 201 39.58 18.80 6.76
C GLY A 201 39.45 19.91 7.79
N GLN A 202 40.33 20.91 7.72
CA GLN A 202 40.33 22.09 8.62
C GLN A 202 39.01 22.87 8.70
N ARG A 203 38.15 22.77 7.68
CA ARG A 203 36.83 23.43 7.61
C ARG A 203 35.70 22.62 8.26
N GLY A 204 36.00 21.44 8.79
CA GLY A 204 35.01 20.53 9.37
C GLY A 204 34.29 19.65 8.34
N ASP A 205 34.75 19.67 7.09
CA ASP A 205 34.41 18.66 6.09
C ASP A 205 35.00 17.32 6.52
N TYR A 206 34.24 16.25 6.42
CA TYR A 206 34.76 14.91 6.74
C TYR A 206 34.00 13.82 6.01
N ILE A 207 34.68 12.69 5.87
CA ILE A 207 34.10 11.42 5.42
C ILE A 207 34.56 10.33 6.39
N THR A 208 33.61 9.59 6.97
CA THR A 208 33.91 8.47 7.86
C THR A 208 33.03 7.29 7.53
N LEU A 209 33.65 6.16 7.22
CA LEU A 209 33.00 4.87 7.08
C LEU A 209 33.35 4.02 8.31
N GLU A 210 32.34 3.59 9.06
CA GLU A 210 32.53 2.72 10.22
C GLU A 210 31.55 1.55 10.21
N LEU A 211 32.00 0.42 10.73
CA LEU A 211 31.14 -0.65 11.18
C LEU A 211 30.58 -0.24 12.54
N HIS A 212 29.26 -0.23 12.69
CA HIS A 212 28.53 0.15 13.89
C HIS A 212 27.38 -0.83 14.10
N GLN A 213 27.43 -1.56 15.22
CA GLN A 213 26.45 -2.60 15.57
C GLN A 213 26.21 -3.64 14.45
N GLY A 214 27.25 -3.98 13.68
CA GLY A 214 27.16 -4.96 12.59
C GLY A 214 26.53 -4.43 11.29
N SER A 215 26.30 -3.12 11.18
CA SER A 215 25.93 -2.40 9.95
C SER A 215 27.03 -1.40 9.58
N LEU A 216 27.16 -1.01 8.30
CA LEU A 216 28.10 0.06 7.93
C LEU A 216 27.40 1.41 7.93
N ALA A 217 27.93 2.35 8.71
CA ALA A 217 27.50 3.74 8.73
C ALA A 217 28.49 4.61 7.96
N LEU A 218 27.97 5.34 6.97
CA LEU A 218 28.68 6.39 6.24
C LEU A 218 28.25 7.74 6.79
N HIS A 219 29.21 8.48 7.35
CA HIS A 219 29.03 9.86 7.80
C HIS A 219 29.80 10.78 6.88
N ILE A 220 29.13 11.81 6.35
CA ILE A 220 29.74 12.79 5.46
C ILE A 220 29.22 14.19 5.76
N ASN A 221 30.12 15.17 5.72
CA ASN A 221 29.80 16.59 5.80
C ASN A 221 30.59 17.37 4.74
N LEU A 222 29.90 18.23 3.99
CA LEU A 222 30.46 19.08 2.91
C LEU A 222 30.29 20.60 3.19
N ASP A 223 29.82 20.98 4.39
CA ASP A 223 29.59 22.37 4.80
C ASP A 223 30.38 22.73 6.07
N ASP A 224 30.64 24.02 6.28
CA ASP A 224 31.34 24.54 7.46
C ASP A 224 30.53 24.28 8.75
N ALA A 225 30.99 23.31 9.52
CA ALA A 225 30.37 22.87 10.78
C ALA A 225 30.27 23.99 11.82
N LYS A 226 31.05 25.07 11.70
CA LYS A 226 31.02 26.22 12.62
C LYS A 226 29.89 27.21 12.30
N MET A 227 29.41 27.25 11.05
CA MET A 227 28.40 28.21 10.60
C MET A 227 27.00 27.61 10.52
N HIS A 228 26.88 26.33 10.15
CA HIS A 228 25.60 25.61 10.06
C HIS A 228 25.70 24.15 10.54
N PRO A 229 25.59 23.89 11.86
CA PRO A 229 25.85 22.57 12.46
C PRO A 229 24.88 21.44 12.08
N SER A 230 23.80 21.72 11.32
CA SER A 230 22.76 20.75 10.97
C SER A 230 22.33 20.70 9.49
N SER A 231 22.88 21.54 8.60
CA SER A 231 22.41 21.62 7.21
C SER A 231 23.15 20.74 6.19
N GLY A 232 24.39 20.33 6.47
CA GLY A 232 25.26 19.59 5.53
C GLY A 232 25.64 18.16 5.95
N HIS A 233 25.39 17.78 7.21
CA HIS A 233 25.72 16.45 7.72
C HIS A 233 24.72 15.39 7.24
N VAL A 234 25.25 14.29 6.71
CA VAL A 234 24.48 13.11 6.34
C VAL A 234 25.09 11.88 6.99
N SER A 235 24.25 11.11 7.67
CA SER A 235 24.59 9.80 8.22
C SER A 235 23.63 8.76 7.66
N VAL A 236 24.16 7.72 7.02
CA VAL A 236 23.37 6.64 6.42
C VAL A 236 24.00 5.30 6.78
N SER A 237 23.18 4.40 7.33
CA SER A 237 23.56 3.02 7.60
C SER A 237 23.07 2.07 6.51
N LEU A 238 23.89 1.09 6.15
CA LEU A 238 23.59 0.07 5.15
C LEU A 238 24.24 -1.27 5.51
N GLY A 239 23.55 -2.36 5.17
CA GLY A 239 23.98 -3.71 5.55
C GLY A 239 23.57 -4.07 6.98
N SER A 240 23.68 -5.35 7.30
CA SER A 240 23.41 -5.92 8.62
C SER A 240 24.16 -7.23 8.74
N LEU A 241 24.45 -7.67 9.97
CA LEU A 241 25.20 -8.88 10.25
C LEU A 241 26.59 -8.91 9.56
N LEU A 242 27.22 -7.75 9.32
CA LEU A 242 28.48 -7.65 8.59
C LEU A 242 29.72 -8.07 9.41
N ASP A 243 29.48 -8.53 10.64
CA ASP A 243 30.44 -9.12 11.57
C ASP A 243 30.44 -10.66 11.54
N ASP A 244 29.97 -11.25 10.42
CA ASP A 244 29.75 -12.69 10.22
C ASP A 244 31.01 -13.52 9.91
N GLN A 245 32.20 -12.89 9.84
CA GLN A 245 33.46 -13.50 9.38
C GLN A 245 33.54 -13.88 7.90
N HIS A 246 32.67 -13.32 7.08
CA HIS A 246 32.74 -13.41 5.63
C HIS A 246 33.19 -12.09 5.01
N TRP A 247 33.59 -12.16 3.75
CA TRP A 247 33.95 -10.97 2.98
C TRP A 247 32.69 -10.22 2.55
N HIS A 248 32.65 -8.93 2.86
CA HIS A 248 31.64 -7.98 2.41
C HIS A 248 32.27 -6.93 1.52
N SER A 249 31.63 -6.59 0.41
CA SER A 249 32.13 -5.57 -0.51
C SER A 249 31.51 -4.21 -0.24
N VAL A 250 32.31 -3.15 -0.31
CA VAL A 250 31.88 -1.77 -0.12
C VAL A 250 32.32 -0.94 -1.32
N LEU A 251 31.41 -0.12 -1.84
CA LEU A 251 31.67 0.85 -2.88
C LEU A 251 30.97 2.17 -2.53
N ILE A 252 31.75 3.24 -2.45
CA ILE A 252 31.28 4.61 -2.28
C ILE A 252 31.65 5.37 -3.54
N GLU A 253 30.66 5.88 -4.26
CA GLU A 253 30.85 6.78 -5.40
C GLU A 253 30.19 8.11 -5.11
N ARG A 254 31.00 9.16 -4.94
CA ARG A 254 30.51 10.53 -4.76
C ARG A 254 30.73 11.33 -6.04
N PHE A 255 29.71 12.08 -6.46
CA PHE A 255 29.80 13.10 -7.49
C PHE A 255 29.01 14.34 -7.05
N ASN A 256 29.70 15.44 -6.80
CA ASN A 256 29.18 16.63 -6.13
C ASN A 256 28.48 16.23 -4.81
N LYS A 257 27.18 16.51 -4.71
CA LYS A 257 26.30 16.17 -3.57
C LYS A 257 25.69 14.77 -3.66
N GLN A 258 25.80 14.09 -4.79
CA GLN A 258 25.22 12.76 -5.00
C GLN A 258 26.20 11.68 -4.56
N ILE A 259 25.73 10.73 -3.76
CA ILE A 259 26.53 9.62 -3.24
C ILE A 259 25.77 8.33 -3.50
N ASN A 260 26.43 7.38 -4.16
CA ASN A 260 25.99 5.99 -4.21
C ASN A 260 26.81 5.22 -3.17
N PHE A 261 26.13 4.74 -2.13
CA PHE A 261 26.73 3.91 -1.09
C PHE A 261 26.23 2.48 -1.27
N THR A 262 27.14 1.57 -1.64
CA THR A 262 26.83 0.16 -1.91
C THR A 262 27.54 -0.74 -0.92
N VAL A 263 26.80 -1.63 -0.26
CA VAL A 263 27.31 -2.71 0.58
C VAL A 263 26.77 -4.03 0.04
N ASP A 264 27.68 -4.93 -0.29
CA ASP A 264 27.42 -6.16 -1.06
C ASP A 264 26.66 -5.86 -2.37
N ARG A 265 25.34 -6.06 -2.38
CA ARG A 265 24.46 -5.73 -3.53
C ARG A 265 23.42 -4.66 -3.23
N LEU A 266 23.38 -4.18 -2.00
CA LEU A 266 22.43 -3.17 -1.57
C LEU A 266 23.06 -1.81 -1.84
N THR A 267 22.39 -0.97 -2.62
CA THR A 267 22.82 0.39 -2.92
C THR A 267 21.82 1.39 -2.34
N ARG A 268 22.33 2.39 -1.62
CA ARG A 268 21.58 3.57 -1.18
C ARG A 268 22.06 4.79 -1.97
N HIS A 269 21.12 5.47 -2.60
CA HIS A 269 21.35 6.75 -3.27
C HIS A 269 21.07 7.88 -2.29
N ILE A 270 22.04 8.74 -2.08
CA ILE A 270 22.04 9.76 -1.04
C ILE A 270 22.37 11.10 -1.70
N ARG A 271 21.73 12.17 -1.23
CA ARG A 271 22.07 13.54 -1.62
C ARG A 271 22.37 14.37 -0.38
N THR A 272 23.55 14.98 -0.31
CA THR A 272 23.89 15.86 0.81
C THR A 272 23.10 17.16 0.77
N GLY A 273 22.73 17.66 1.96
CA GLY A 273 22.19 19.01 2.14
C GLY A 273 23.28 20.07 1.97
N GLY A 274 22.90 21.36 2.07
CA GLY A 274 23.89 22.44 2.09
C GLY A 274 24.21 23.12 0.76
N LEU A 275 25.10 24.10 0.81
CA LEU A 275 25.56 24.88 -0.35
C LEU A 275 26.83 24.27 -0.98
N GLY A 276 27.71 23.62 -0.21
CA GLY A 276 28.97 23.06 -0.71
C GLY A 276 28.86 21.80 -1.57
N ASP A 277 29.63 21.72 -2.67
CA ASP A 277 29.68 20.58 -3.60
C ASP A 277 31.00 19.77 -3.53
N SER A 278 32.02 20.29 -2.83
CA SER A 278 33.35 19.70 -2.72
C SER A 278 33.61 19.12 -1.34
N LEU A 279 34.32 17.99 -1.26
CA LEU A 279 34.85 17.45 -0.02
C LEU A 279 36.28 17.96 0.16
N GLU A 280 36.54 18.71 1.22
CA GLU A 280 37.88 19.14 1.60
C GLU A 280 38.46 18.24 2.69
N VAL A 281 39.49 17.47 2.36
CA VAL A 281 40.24 16.64 3.33
C VAL A 281 41.63 17.26 3.51
N ASP A 282 42.17 17.20 4.73
CA ASP A 282 43.55 17.60 5.01
C ASP A 282 44.56 16.70 4.24
N TYR A 283 45.85 16.79 4.55
CA TYR A 283 46.89 16.09 3.80
C TYR A 283 46.89 14.55 3.97
N GLU A 284 45.99 13.94 4.75
CA GLU A 284 45.96 12.49 4.97
C GLU A 284 44.57 11.85 5.08
N LEU A 285 44.46 10.61 4.57
CA LEU A 285 43.34 9.68 4.78
C LEU A 285 43.81 8.49 5.62
N SER A 286 42.96 8.05 6.54
CA SER A 286 43.24 6.91 7.42
C SER A 286 42.35 5.71 7.11
N PHE A 287 42.95 4.52 7.13
CA PHE A 287 42.29 3.24 6.91
C PHE A 287 42.56 2.28 8.07
N GLY A 288 41.53 1.61 8.58
CA GLY A 288 41.62 0.66 9.70
C GLY A 288 41.55 1.29 11.10
N GLY A 289 41.53 2.62 11.22
CA GLY A 289 41.41 3.31 12.49
C GLY A 289 41.84 4.78 12.41
N ILE A 290 41.48 5.55 13.44
CA ILE A 290 41.87 6.96 13.56
C ILE A 290 43.11 7.03 14.47
N PRO A 291 44.28 7.46 13.99
CA PRO A 291 45.45 7.62 14.84
C PRO A 291 45.17 8.72 15.88
N LEU A 292 45.23 8.40 17.17
CA LEU A 292 44.93 9.36 18.25
C LEU A 292 45.82 10.62 18.15
N PRO A 293 45.26 11.82 17.94
CA PRO A 293 45.98 13.06 18.22
C PRO A 293 46.04 13.23 19.73
N GLY A 294 47.22 13.48 20.28
CA GLY A 294 47.49 13.45 21.72
C GLY A 294 46.55 14.32 22.57
N LYS A 295 45.51 13.69 23.16
CA LYS A 295 44.91 13.94 24.48
C LYS A 295 43.94 12.78 24.81
N PRO A 296 44.07 12.12 25.98
CA PRO A 296 43.14 11.05 26.35
C PRO A 296 41.77 11.66 26.72
N GLY A 297 40.71 11.26 26.01
CA GLY A 297 39.32 11.51 26.43
C GLY A 297 38.32 12.06 25.40
N THR A 298 38.71 12.38 24.15
CA THR A 298 37.80 13.04 23.19
C THR A 298 37.33 12.20 22.00
N PHE A 299 37.86 10.99 21.78
CA PHE A 299 37.43 10.11 20.68
C PHE A 299 36.79 8.82 21.22
N LEU A 300 35.48 8.65 20.97
CA LEU A 300 34.69 7.49 21.42
C LEU A 300 34.67 6.30 20.44
N ARG A 301 35.22 6.44 19.22
CA ARG A 301 35.13 5.41 18.16
C ARG A 301 36.27 4.38 18.27
N LYS A 302 35.95 3.10 18.06
CA LYS A 302 36.92 1.99 18.09
C LYS A 302 37.59 1.83 16.72
N ASN A 303 38.87 1.42 16.70
CA ASN A 303 39.56 1.06 15.47
C ASN A 303 39.08 -0.30 14.93
N PHE A 304 39.27 -0.52 13.63
CA PHE A 304 38.84 -1.75 12.96
C PHE A 304 39.75 -2.93 13.32
N HIS A 305 39.11 -4.07 13.61
CA HIS A 305 39.77 -5.34 13.86
C HIS A 305 39.27 -6.38 12.86
N GLY A 306 40.11 -6.82 11.94
CA GLY A 306 39.76 -7.72 10.85
C GLY A 306 40.60 -7.51 9.61
N CYS A 307 40.18 -8.08 8.49
CA CYS A 307 40.90 -8.02 7.23
C CYS A 307 40.23 -7.07 6.24
N MET A 308 41.02 -6.39 5.42
CA MET A 308 40.57 -5.70 4.23
C MET A 308 41.29 -6.26 3.00
N GLU A 309 40.57 -6.39 1.89
CA GLU A 309 41.16 -6.74 0.60
C GLU A 309 40.73 -5.76 -0.49
N ASN A 310 41.60 -5.56 -1.48
CA ASN A 310 41.33 -4.68 -2.64
C ASN A 310 40.87 -3.28 -2.22
N LEU A 311 41.62 -2.65 -1.32
CA LEU A 311 41.36 -1.29 -0.87
C LEU A 311 41.86 -0.28 -1.91
N TYR A 312 40.93 0.40 -2.57
CA TYR A 312 41.20 1.44 -3.54
C TYR A 312 40.59 2.78 -3.12
N TYR A 313 41.38 3.84 -3.31
CA TYR A 313 40.92 5.23 -3.26
C TYR A 313 41.27 5.90 -4.58
N ASN A 314 40.25 6.37 -5.31
CA ASN A 314 40.41 7.04 -6.61
C ASN A 314 41.31 6.27 -7.60
N GLY A 315 41.19 4.94 -7.62
CA GLY A 315 41.97 4.04 -8.48
C GLY A 315 43.35 3.62 -7.95
N VAL A 316 43.79 4.19 -6.82
CA VAL A 316 45.07 3.84 -6.17
C VAL A 316 44.88 2.67 -5.20
N ASN A 317 45.62 1.58 -5.38
CA ASN A 317 45.62 0.43 -4.47
C ASN A 317 46.46 0.73 -3.21
N ILE A 318 45.78 1.01 -2.10
CA ILE A 318 46.42 1.43 -0.85
C ILE A 318 47.22 0.30 -0.21
N ILE A 319 46.75 -0.95 -0.31
CA ILE A 319 47.43 -2.12 0.27
C ILE A 319 48.72 -2.42 -0.52
N ASP A 320 48.70 -2.33 -1.85
CA ASP A 320 49.92 -2.51 -2.67
C ASP A 320 50.97 -1.44 -2.35
N LEU A 321 50.57 -0.18 -2.16
CA LEU A 321 51.48 0.88 -1.71
C LEU A 321 52.14 0.52 -0.37
N ALA A 322 51.35 0.02 0.59
CA ALA A 322 51.83 -0.36 1.92
C ALA A 322 52.78 -1.57 1.84
N LYS A 323 52.41 -2.62 1.10
CA LYS A 323 53.24 -3.81 0.84
C LYS A 323 54.60 -3.44 0.26
N ARG A 324 54.62 -2.48 -0.66
CA ARG A 324 55.84 -1.98 -1.33
C ARG A 324 56.55 -0.86 -0.58
N LYS A 325 56.06 -0.46 0.60
CA LYS A 325 56.63 0.61 1.45
C LYS A 325 56.89 1.92 0.68
N LYS A 326 55.90 2.37 -0.10
CA LYS A 326 55.98 3.64 -0.86
C LYS A 326 55.97 4.85 0.08
N PRO A 327 56.60 5.99 -0.28
CA PRO A 327 56.73 7.15 0.62
C PRO A 327 55.39 7.85 0.92
N GLN A 328 54.36 7.62 0.11
CA GLN A 328 53.02 8.22 0.27
C GLN A 328 52.13 7.50 1.28
N ILE A 329 52.58 6.38 1.88
CA ILE A 329 51.79 5.57 2.80
C ILE A 329 52.61 5.28 4.07
N TYR A 330 51.98 5.42 5.23
CA TYR A 330 52.58 5.10 6.52
C TYR A 330 51.75 4.05 7.24
N SER A 331 52.40 3.00 7.73
CA SER A 331 51.75 2.01 8.59
C SER A 331 51.95 2.38 10.05
N VAL A 332 50.86 2.51 10.79
CA VAL A 332 50.85 2.67 12.25
C VAL A 332 50.54 1.30 12.86
N GLY A 333 51.31 0.88 13.87
CA GLY A 333 51.18 -0.46 14.45
C GLY A 333 51.66 -1.58 13.52
N ASN A 334 51.24 -2.81 13.78
CA ASN A 334 51.64 -3.99 13.00
C ASN A 334 50.53 -4.40 12.02
N VAL A 335 50.64 -3.96 10.76
CA VAL A 335 49.76 -4.40 9.67
C VAL A 335 50.39 -5.61 9.00
N THR A 336 49.70 -6.76 9.00
CA THR A 336 50.15 -7.96 8.28
C THR A 336 49.43 -8.07 6.93
N PHE A 337 50.05 -8.72 5.95
CA PHE A 337 49.53 -8.79 4.58
C PHE A 337 48.91 -10.15 4.24
N SER A 338 48.33 -10.78 5.25
CA SER A 338 47.65 -12.08 5.22
C SER A 338 46.48 -12.03 6.20
N CYS A 339 45.33 -12.60 5.86
CA CYS A 339 44.19 -12.63 6.76
C CYS A 339 44.27 -13.83 7.72
N SER A 340 44.09 -13.58 9.01
CA SER A 340 44.06 -14.63 10.04
C SER A 340 42.82 -15.55 9.90
N GLU A 341 42.98 -16.85 10.19
CA GLU A 341 41.88 -17.82 10.09
C GLU A 341 40.94 -17.76 11.31
N PRO A 342 39.63 -18.04 11.14
CA PRO A 342 38.68 -18.03 12.26
C PRO A 342 38.96 -19.17 13.24
N THR A 343 39.02 -18.86 14.54
CA THR A 343 39.31 -19.86 15.59
C THR A 343 38.05 -20.46 16.23
N ALA A 344 36.90 -19.78 16.19
CA ALA A 344 35.68 -20.20 16.87
C ALA A 344 34.62 -20.75 15.91
N VAL A 345 34.22 -22.01 16.12
CA VAL A 345 33.09 -22.66 15.42
C VAL A 345 31.78 -22.15 16.03
N SER A 346 30.80 -21.83 15.16
CA SER A 346 29.45 -21.44 15.58
C SER A 346 28.47 -22.60 15.37
N ALA A 347 27.38 -22.61 16.15
CA ALA A 347 26.27 -23.54 15.97
C ALA A 347 24.95 -22.78 15.90
N THR A 348 24.08 -23.14 14.97
CA THR A 348 22.74 -22.55 14.81
C THR A 348 21.67 -23.53 15.28
N PHE A 349 20.87 -23.09 16.25
CA PHE A 349 19.69 -23.80 16.76
C PHE A 349 18.48 -23.37 15.94
N LEU A 350 17.93 -24.30 15.15
CA LEU A 350 16.93 -24.00 14.12
C LEU A 350 15.49 -23.93 14.64
N SER A 351 15.17 -24.68 15.70
CA SER A 351 13.81 -24.91 16.19
C SER A 351 13.63 -24.50 17.64
N SER A 352 12.57 -23.74 17.90
CA SER A 352 12.18 -23.31 19.23
C SER A 352 11.47 -24.39 20.04
N SER A 353 11.17 -25.55 19.46
CA SER A 353 10.53 -26.66 20.16
C SER A 353 11.42 -27.88 20.36
N SER A 354 12.37 -28.10 19.46
CA SER A 354 13.11 -29.37 19.34
C SER A 354 14.62 -29.23 19.25
N SER A 355 15.18 -28.02 19.09
CA SER A 355 16.64 -27.86 19.07
C SER A 355 17.23 -27.95 20.49
N PHE A 356 18.22 -28.81 20.66
CA PHE A 356 19.00 -28.90 21.90
C PHE A 356 20.41 -29.42 21.62
N LEU A 357 21.31 -29.12 22.56
CA LEU A 357 22.65 -29.66 22.69
C LEU A 357 22.83 -30.07 24.16
N GLN A 358 22.98 -31.37 24.38
CA GLN A 358 23.26 -31.99 25.65
C GLN A 358 24.77 -32.19 25.78
N LEU A 359 25.37 -31.63 26.84
CA LEU A 359 26.79 -31.77 27.15
C LEU A 359 27.00 -32.41 28.54
N PRO A 360 28.02 -33.26 28.71
CA PRO A 360 28.38 -33.83 30.01
C PRO A 360 28.92 -32.75 30.97
N ALA A 361 28.87 -33.04 32.27
CA ALA A 361 29.38 -32.13 33.31
C ALA A 361 30.90 -31.93 33.25
N ASP A 362 31.65 -32.94 32.80
CA ASP A 362 33.07 -32.81 32.45
C ASP A 362 33.24 -33.19 30.97
N PRO A 363 33.41 -32.22 30.06
CA PRO A 363 33.66 -32.50 28.65
C PRO A 363 35.05 -33.11 28.36
N ALA A 364 35.96 -33.18 29.35
CA ALA A 364 37.29 -33.77 29.24
C ALA A 364 37.39 -35.20 29.82
N ALA A 365 36.48 -35.61 30.72
CA ALA A 365 36.45 -36.96 31.29
C ALA A 365 35.63 -37.91 30.41
N GLU A 366 36.31 -38.73 29.61
CA GLU A 366 35.68 -39.80 28.84
C GLU A 366 35.20 -40.95 29.74
N GLY A 367 33.99 -41.47 29.48
CA GLY A 367 33.62 -42.84 29.88
C GLY A 367 33.36 -43.13 31.37
N ALA A 368 33.42 -42.16 32.26
CA ALA A 368 33.04 -42.36 33.66
C ALA A 368 31.52 -42.19 33.82
N GLU A 369 30.80 -43.30 33.92
CA GLU A 369 29.43 -43.29 34.43
C GLU A 369 29.42 -42.74 35.87
N GLY A 370 28.81 -41.57 36.06
CA GLY A 370 28.08 -41.30 37.30
C GLY A 370 28.81 -40.64 38.48
N GLU A 371 30.07 -40.23 38.39
CA GLU A 371 30.67 -39.39 39.44
C GLU A 371 30.70 -37.92 38.98
N GLY A 372 29.64 -37.18 39.33
CA GLY A 372 29.56 -35.77 39.01
C GLY A 372 30.65 -34.97 39.72
N VAL A 373 31.18 -33.96 39.04
CA VAL A 373 32.30 -33.16 39.52
C VAL A 373 31.86 -32.32 40.73
N SER A 374 32.50 -32.52 41.89
CA SER A 374 32.36 -31.61 43.03
C SER A 374 33.30 -30.42 42.85
N GLY A 375 32.78 -29.22 42.58
CA GLY A 375 33.61 -28.04 42.38
C GLY A 375 32.84 -26.82 41.87
N ARG A 376 33.56 -25.71 41.68
CA ARG A 376 33.04 -24.47 41.07
C ARG A 376 32.71 -24.75 39.60
N TRP A 377 31.44 -24.67 39.22
CA TRP A 377 31.05 -24.78 37.82
C TRP A 377 31.29 -23.45 37.10
N SER A 378 31.52 -23.47 35.79
CA SER A 378 31.46 -22.28 34.93
C SER A 378 30.81 -22.64 33.59
N ALA A 379 29.96 -21.77 33.06
CA ALA A 379 29.41 -21.92 31.70
C ALA A 379 29.46 -20.55 31.02
N GLY A 380 30.09 -20.50 29.84
CA GLY A 380 30.23 -19.28 29.06
C GLY A 380 29.98 -19.55 27.59
N PHE A 381 29.25 -18.67 26.92
CA PHE A 381 29.00 -18.73 25.48
C PHE A 381 28.63 -17.35 24.96
N HIS A 382 28.92 -17.09 23.68
CA HIS A 382 28.35 -15.95 22.98
C HIS A 382 27.12 -16.42 22.22
N PHE A 383 26.04 -15.63 22.23
CA PHE A 383 24.86 -15.92 21.44
C PHE A 383 24.41 -14.72 20.59
N ARG A 384 23.62 -14.99 19.56
CA ARG A 384 22.96 -14.00 18.72
C ARG A 384 21.59 -14.52 18.28
N THR A 385 20.54 -13.72 18.46
CA THR A 385 19.16 -14.06 18.07
C THR A 385 18.34 -12.82 17.75
N TRP A 386 17.28 -12.98 16.96
CA TRP A 386 16.23 -11.97 16.76
C TRP A 386 15.05 -12.16 17.72
N ASN A 387 14.96 -13.29 18.43
CA ASN A 387 13.87 -13.54 19.37
C ASN A 387 14.13 -12.80 20.68
N ARG A 388 13.08 -12.20 21.24
CA ARG A 388 13.14 -11.53 22.55
C ARG A 388 13.08 -12.49 23.74
N ASP A 389 12.63 -13.71 23.49
CA ASP A 389 12.46 -14.76 24.50
C ASP A 389 13.10 -16.07 24.06
N GLY A 390 13.69 -16.79 25.01
CA GLY A 390 14.20 -18.14 24.77
C GLY A 390 14.91 -18.73 25.99
N LEU A 391 14.69 -20.01 26.28
CA LEU A 391 15.58 -20.76 27.18
C LEU A 391 16.99 -20.77 26.59
N LEU A 392 18.02 -20.44 27.36
CA LEU A 392 19.42 -20.43 26.91
C LEU A 392 20.24 -21.57 27.52
N LEU A 393 20.03 -21.86 28.80
CA LEU A 393 20.68 -22.95 29.51
C LEU A 393 19.73 -23.53 30.56
N TRP A 394 19.68 -24.86 30.63
CA TRP A 394 19.14 -25.60 31.76
C TRP A 394 20.20 -26.55 32.32
N SER A 395 20.27 -26.66 33.64
CA SER A 395 21.10 -27.66 34.30
C SER A 395 20.42 -28.20 35.56
N GLY A 396 20.46 -29.53 35.71
CA GLY A 396 20.03 -30.24 36.90
C GLY A 396 21.16 -30.36 37.92
N LEU A 397 20.87 -30.00 39.17
CA LEU A 397 21.77 -30.11 40.32
C LEU A 397 21.31 -31.25 41.24
N GLN A 398 22.17 -31.72 42.14
CA GLN A 398 21.77 -32.69 43.17
C GLN A 398 20.61 -32.17 44.04
N ARG A 399 19.82 -33.09 44.63
CA ARG A 399 18.66 -32.80 45.51
C ARG A 399 17.47 -32.07 44.85
N SER A 400 17.23 -32.32 43.57
CA SER A 400 16.11 -31.71 42.82
C SER A 400 16.21 -30.19 42.63
N GLU A 401 17.40 -29.62 42.86
CA GLU A 401 17.69 -28.23 42.51
C GLU A 401 17.94 -28.08 41.01
N ARG A 402 17.72 -26.88 40.47
CA ARG A 402 17.96 -26.60 39.05
C ARG A 402 18.36 -25.15 38.78
N LEU A 403 19.15 -24.97 37.73
CA LEU A 403 19.54 -23.67 37.20
C LEU A 403 18.88 -23.45 35.84
N LEU A 404 18.40 -22.23 35.63
CA LEU A 404 17.66 -21.83 34.45
C LEU A 404 18.13 -20.45 34.00
N LEU A 405 18.72 -20.36 32.81
CA LEU A 405 19.07 -19.09 32.17
C LEU A 405 18.12 -18.84 31.00
N LEU A 406 17.40 -17.74 31.03
CA LEU A 406 16.42 -17.32 30.03
C LEU A 406 16.83 -15.98 29.42
N LEU A 407 16.54 -15.81 28.14
CA LEU A 407 16.27 -14.51 27.55
C LEU A 407 14.77 -14.25 27.73
N ALA A 408 14.39 -13.15 28.37
CA ALA A 408 13.01 -12.75 28.60
C ALA A 408 12.87 -11.24 28.37
N ASP A 409 12.00 -10.82 27.45
CA ASP A 409 11.85 -9.41 27.04
C ASP A 409 13.19 -8.73 26.68
N GLY A 410 14.14 -9.49 26.10
CA GLY A 410 15.48 -9.00 25.77
C GLY A 410 16.43 -8.82 26.96
N GLN A 411 16.09 -9.31 28.14
CA GLN A 411 16.96 -9.33 29.32
C GLN A 411 17.39 -10.76 29.67
N LEU A 412 18.60 -10.94 30.20
CA LEU A 412 19.06 -12.23 30.70
C LEU A 412 18.59 -12.44 32.13
N ARG A 413 17.85 -13.52 32.37
CA ARG A 413 17.31 -13.89 33.68
C ARG A 413 17.87 -15.25 34.11
N LEU A 414 18.75 -15.26 35.09
CA LEU A 414 19.28 -16.47 35.73
C LEU A 414 18.45 -16.78 36.99
N THR A 415 17.80 -17.93 37.03
CA THR A 415 17.03 -18.40 38.18
C THR A 415 17.62 -19.68 38.74
N HIS A 416 17.96 -19.67 40.03
CA HIS A 416 18.35 -20.85 40.81
C HIS A 416 17.15 -21.32 41.65
N TYR A 417 16.62 -22.49 41.35
CA TYR A 417 15.56 -23.13 42.12
C TYR A 417 16.18 -24.09 43.13
N ARG A 418 16.05 -23.77 44.43
CA ARG A 418 16.46 -24.63 45.56
C ARG A 418 15.38 -25.63 45.95
N SER A 419 14.12 -25.31 45.66
CA SER A 419 12.96 -26.21 45.79
C SER A 419 11.81 -25.74 44.87
N ALA A 420 10.66 -26.41 44.91
CA ALA A 420 9.47 -25.97 44.19
C ALA A 420 8.92 -24.59 44.65
N VAL A 421 9.35 -24.12 45.83
CA VAL A 421 8.84 -22.89 46.46
C VAL A 421 9.93 -21.83 46.68
N GLN A 422 11.21 -22.23 46.74
CA GLN A 422 12.34 -21.31 46.96
C GLN A 422 13.20 -21.16 45.69
N SER A 423 13.31 -19.92 45.20
CA SER A 423 14.18 -19.54 44.09
C SER A 423 14.88 -18.21 44.34
N ALA A 424 16.08 -18.05 43.78
CA ALA A 424 16.80 -16.79 43.68
C ALA A 424 16.97 -16.40 42.20
N GLU A 425 16.88 -15.12 41.90
CA GLU A 425 16.88 -14.60 40.53
C GLU A 425 17.82 -13.41 40.37
N ILE A 426 18.49 -13.36 39.22
CA ILE A 426 19.37 -12.27 38.81
C ILE A 426 19.01 -11.91 37.37
N THR A 427 18.81 -10.61 37.14
CA THR A 427 18.45 -10.08 35.81
C THR A 427 19.52 -9.08 35.36
N VAL A 428 19.99 -9.23 34.11
CA VAL A 428 21.09 -8.43 33.55
C VAL A 428 20.81 -8.04 32.10
N GLY A 429 21.13 -6.79 31.76
CA GLY A 429 21.07 -6.25 30.39
C GLY A 429 19.72 -5.61 30.03
N GLU A 430 19.73 -4.80 28.98
CA GLU A 430 18.54 -4.24 28.33
C GLU A 430 18.67 -4.48 26.81
N ASP A 431 17.58 -4.95 26.20
CA ASP A 431 17.40 -5.10 24.74
C ASP A 431 18.53 -5.87 24.02
N LEU A 432 18.86 -7.06 24.51
CA LEU A 432 19.93 -7.94 23.95
C LEU A 432 19.55 -8.63 22.63
N ASN A 433 18.49 -8.16 21.97
CA ASN A 433 17.91 -8.72 20.75
C ASN A 433 18.64 -8.13 19.53
N GLY A 434 19.11 -8.95 18.58
CA GLY A 434 19.79 -8.48 17.36
C GLY A 434 21.27 -8.06 17.51
N LEU A 435 21.72 -7.77 18.74
CA LEU A 435 23.13 -7.50 19.05
C LEU A 435 23.88 -8.80 19.42
N GLN A 436 25.19 -8.84 19.14
CA GLN A 436 26.04 -9.87 19.74
C GLN A 436 26.17 -9.57 21.25
N ALA A 437 25.46 -10.33 22.09
CA ALA A 437 25.61 -10.26 23.53
C ALA A 437 27.02 -10.74 23.92
N SER A 438 27.95 -9.78 24.03
CA SER A 438 29.36 -9.96 24.40
C SER A 438 29.71 -9.28 25.71
N ARG A 439 28.76 -8.57 26.34
CA ARG A 439 28.89 -8.10 27.72
C ARG A 439 28.78 -9.30 28.65
N GLY A 440 29.90 -10.01 28.80
CA GLY A 440 30.15 -10.89 29.91
C GLY A 440 30.01 -10.08 31.19
N SER A 441 28.80 -10.03 31.74
CA SER A 441 28.69 -9.99 33.18
C SER A 441 29.08 -11.40 33.59
N GLU A 442 30.32 -11.58 34.05
CA GLU A 442 30.63 -12.71 34.92
C GLU A 442 29.64 -12.61 36.07
N ILE A 443 28.53 -13.35 35.98
CA ILE A 443 27.67 -13.59 37.13
C ILE A 443 28.43 -14.63 37.94
N ASP A 444 29.45 -14.15 38.66
CA ASP A 444 30.28 -14.97 39.52
C ASP A 444 29.50 -15.20 40.82
N HIS A 445 28.48 -16.05 40.73
CA HIS A 445 27.72 -16.44 41.90
C HIS A 445 28.40 -17.67 42.51
N GLU A 446 29.11 -17.47 43.62
CA GLU A 446 29.71 -18.55 44.39
C GLU A 446 28.59 -19.41 45.02
N LEU A 447 28.21 -20.48 44.33
CA LEU A 447 27.39 -21.54 44.88
C LEU A 447 28.33 -22.61 45.43
N ASN A 448 28.56 -22.59 46.74
CA ASN A 448 29.40 -23.60 47.41
C ASN A 448 28.87 -25.02 47.19
N SER A 449 29.70 -25.86 46.57
CA SER A 449 29.67 -27.35 46.63
C SER A 449 28.39 -28.04 46.11
N PHE A 450 28.05 -27.85 44.84
CA PHE A 450 27.02 -28.65 44.15
C PHE A 450 27.61 -29.56 43.07
N ILE A 451 27.07 -30.77 42.95
CA ILE A 451 27.39 -31.68 41.83
C ILE A 451 26.45 -31.38 40.67
N VAL A 452 27.03 -31.00 39.53
CA VAL A 452 26.32 -30.81 38.26
C VAL A 452 26.26 -32.14 37.52
N ILE A 453 25.08 -32.50 37.00
CA ILE A 453 24.86 -33.79 36.33
C ILE A 453 24.98 -33.65 34.80
N VAL A 454 24.37 -32.62 34.22
CA VAL A 454 24.30 -32.41 32.77
C VAL A 454 23.96 -30.96 32.43
N PHE A 455 24.44 -30.47 31.29
CA PHE A 455 24.06 -29.17 30.73
C PHE A 455 23.23 -29.36 29.47
N PHE A 456 22.11 -28.63 29.38
CA PHE A 456 21.28 -28.53 28.18
C PHE A 456 21.30 -27.09 27.67
N LEU A 457 21.82 -26.89 26.46
CA LEU A 457 21.88 -25.63 25.75
C LEU A 457 21.09 -25.78 24.45
N PRO A 458 20.16 -24.88 24.10
CA PRO A 458 19.22 -24.19 24.96
C PRO A 458 17.96 -24.99 25.30
N GLY A 459 17.65 -26.07 24.58
CA GLY A 459 16.37 -26.77 24.70
C GLY A 459 16.42 -28.01 25.59
N CYS A 460 15.26 -28.34 26.17
CA CYS A 460 15.03 -29.62 26.85
C CYS A 460 14.42 -30.65 25.89
N PRO A 461 15.00 -31.86 25.76
CA PRO A 461 14.36 -32.95 25.03
C PRO A 461 13.08 -33.43 25.74
N ALA A 462 12.05 -33.82 24.98
CA ALA A 462 10.79 -34.33 25.52
C ALA A 462 10.97 -35.52 26.48
N ALA A 463 11.97 -36.37 26.22
CA ALA A 463 12.32 -37.51 27.07
C ALA A 463 12.77 -37.11 28.50
N MET A 464 13.28 -35.89 28.69
CA MET A 464 13.78 -35.38 29.97
C MET A 464 12.72 -34.59 30.76
N ALA A 465 11.47 -34.51 30.27
CA ALA A 465 10.38 -33.79 30.95
C ALA A 465 10.04 -34.38 32.33
N ASN A 466 10.27 -35.68 32.53
CA ASN A 466 10.06 -36.39 33.80
C ASN A 466 11.17 -36.10 34.83
N GLN A 467 12.35 -35.65 34.38
CA GLN A 467 13.47 -35.24 35.23
C GLN A 467 13.47 -33.72 35.53
N GLY A 468 12.39 -33.01 35.19
CA GLY A 468 12.21 -31.60 35.51
C GLY A 468 12.83 -30.61 34.52
N CYS A 469 13.42 -31.10 33.41
CA CYS A 469 13.81 -30.28 32.25
C CYS A 469 12.57 -30.00 31.41
N ARG A 470 12.04 -28.77 31.50
CA ARG A 470 10.94 -28.29 30.66
C ARG A 470 11.31 -26.94 30.10
N ASN A 471 10.93 -26.68 28.86
CA ASN A 471 11.02 -25.34 28.29
C ASN A 471 9.92 -24.49 28.92
N PRO A 472 10.24 -23.50 29.78
CA PRO A 472 9.24 -22.65 30.42
C PRO A 472 8.60 -21.67 29.42
N THR A 473 9.34 -21.35 28.36
CA THR A 473 8.95 -20.59 27.16
C THR A 473 9.36 -21.41 25.92
N LEU A 474 9.51 -20.76 24.76
CA LEU A 474 10.16 -21.34 23.59
C LEU A 474 11.66 -21.62 23.89
N ALA A 475 12.24 -22.68 23.31
CA ALA A 475 13.68 -22.88 23.29
C ALA A 475 14.35 -21.80 22.40
N PHE A 476 15.59 -21.42 22.72
CA PHE A 476 16.31 -20.44 21.91
C PHE A 476 16.52 -20.93 20.48
N GLN A 477 16.17 -20.05 19.54
CA GLN A 477 16.58 -20.11 18.14
C GLN A 477 17.60 -19.02 17.90
N GLY A 478 18.71 -19.35 17.27
CA GLY A 478 19.82 -18.42 17.10
C GLY A 478 21.16 -19.11 16.97
N CYS A 479 22.22 -18.32 16.94
CA CYS A 479 23.58 -18.81 16.90
C CYS A 479 24.21 -18.79 18.29
N MET A 480 24.99 -19.82 18.63
CA MET A 480 25.93 -19.80 19.75
C MET A 480 27.36 -20.09 19.26
N ARG A 481 28.35 -19.51 19.92
CA ARG A 481 29.78 -19.79 19.66
C ARG A 481 30.59 -19.67 20.95
N THR A 482 31.85 -20.10 20.88
CA THR A 482 32.80 -20.12 22.01
C THR A 482 32.16 -20.68 23.28
N ILE A 483 31.52 -21.84 23.14
CA ILE A 483 30.89 -22.52 24.26
C ILE A 483 32.01 -23.08 25.14
N ILE A 484 32.03 -22.68 26.41
CA ILE A 484 33.01 -23.04 27.41
C ILE A 484 32.23 -23.62 28.59
N ILE A 485 32.60 -24.83 29.01
CA ILE A 485 32.04 -25.50 30.18
C ILE A 485 33.21 -25.84 31.10
N ASN A 486 33.16 -25.39 32.35
CA ASN A 486 34.21 -25.57 33.36
C ASN A 486 35.60 -25.17 32.85
N ASN A 487 35.69 -24.00 32.20
CA ASN A 487 36.90 -23.47 31.54
C ASN A 487 37.47 -24.32 30.39
N HIS A 488 36.76 -25.36 29.94
CA HIS A 488 37.11 -26.13 28.76
C HIS A 488 36.26 -25.72 27.55
N PRO A 489 36.86 -25.31 26.42
CA PRO A 489 36.12 -25.02 25.21
C PRO A 489 35.52 -26.32 24.63
N VAL A 490 34.25 -26.26 24.25
CA VAL A 490 33.53 -27.38 23.65
C VAL A 490 33.89 -27.50 22.17
N ASP A 491 34.41 -28.67 21.78
CA ASP A 491 34.68 -28.97 20.37
C ASP A 491 33.40 -29.42 19.65
N LEU A 492 32.81 -28.51 18.89
CA LEU A 492 31.59 -28.76 18.12
C LEU A 492 31.77 -29.78 16.99
N TYR A 493 32.99 -30.05 16.50
CA TYR A 493 33.19 -31.11 15.51
C TYR A 493 33.08 -32.50 16.15
N ARG A 494 33.52 -32.67 17.41
CA ARG A 494 33.27 -33.91 18.17
C ARG A 494 31.78 -34.10 18.45
N VAL A 495 31.04 -33.02 18.69
CA VAL A 495 29.57 -33.06 18.77
C VAL A 495 28.97 -33.52 17.44
N GLN A 496 29.41 -32.91 16.33
CA GLN A 496 28.94 -33.25 14.99
C GLN A 496 29.15 -34.73 14.64
N GLN A 497 30.27 -35.31 15.07
CA GLN A 497 30.62 -36.72 14.89
C GLN A 497 29.85 -37.68 15.81
N GLY A 498 29.08 -37.17 16.78
CA GLY A 498 28.37 -37.98 17.77
C GLY A 498 29.29 -38.57 18.86
N ILE A 499 30.50 -38.03 19.01
CA ILE A 499 31.48 -38.45 20.02
C ILE A 499 31.26 -37.69 21.34
N LEU A 500 30.86 -36.42 21.27
CA LEU A 500 30.64 -35.57 22.43
C LEU A 500 29.17 -35.14 22.51
N GLY A 501 28.48 -35.56 23.58
CA GLY A 501 27.11 -35.12 23.83
C GLY A 501 26.07 -35.65 22.83
N ASN A 502 24.87 -35.10 22.90
CA ASN A 502 23.76 -35.44 22.00
C ASN A 502 23.05 -34.15 21.54
N TYR A 503 22.50 -34.13 20.34
CA TYR A 503 21.87 -32.93 19.79
C TYR A 503 20.69 -33.24 18.86
N SER A 504 19.84 -32.23 18.65
CA SER A 504 18.74 -32.25 17.70
C SER A 504 18.64 -30.91 16.99
N GLU A 505 18.35 -30.92 15.69
CA GLU A 505 18.12 -29.73 14.85
C GLU A 505 19.16 -28.61 15.05
N LEU A 506 20.43 -28.98 14.94
CA LEU A 506 21.60 -28.13 15.11
C LEU A 506 22.41 -28.08 13.81
N GLN A 507 22.71 -26.89 13.29
CA GLN A 507 23.70 -26.72 12.21
C GLN A 507 25.03 -26.29 12.81
N ILE A 508 26.08 -27.07 12.58
CA ILE A 508 27.42 -26.82 13.11
C ILE A 508 28.28 -26.15 12.05
N ASP A 509 29.13 -25.24 12.50
CA ASP A 509 30.07 -24.46 11.69
C ASP A 509 29.40 -23.45 10.74
N ILE A 510 28.18 -23.04 11.10
CA ILE A 510 27.35 -22.07 10.38
C ILE A 510 26.59 -21.23 11.42
N CYS A 511 26.59 -19.91 11.23
CA CYS A 511 25.63 -19.02 11.89
C CYS A 511 24.58 -18.58 10.87
N GLY A 512 23.45 -19.27 10.85
CA GLY A 512 22.39 -19.13 9.85
C GLY A 512 21.41 -17.99 10.12
N ILE A 513 21.75 -17.03 10.99
CA ILE A 513 20.90 -15.88 11.29
C ILE A 513 20.71 -15.01 10.03
N ARG A 514 19.48 -14.55 9.82
CA ARG A 514 19.09 -13.77 8.64
C ARG A 514 18.42 -12.48 9.09
N ASP A 515 18.85 -11.36 8.55
CA ASP A 515 18.08 -10.12 8.66
C ASP A 515 16.95 -10.13 7.62
N ARG A 516 15.72 -10.22 8.09
CA ARG A 516 14.46 -10.20 7.32
C ARG A 516 13.90 -8.77 7.15
N CYS A 517 14.48 -7.79 7.85
CA CYS A 517 14.22 -6.36 7.63
C CYS A 517 15.20 -5.72 6.63
N LEU A 518 16.10 -6.53 6.03
CA LEU A 518 17.03 -6.07 5.01
C LEU A 518 16.97 -6.97 3.75
N PRO A 519 16.50 -6.46 2.59
CA PRO A 519 15.95 -5.11 2.40
C PRO A 519 14.66 -4.89 3.19
N ASN A 520 14.37 -3.62 3.53
CA ASN A 520 13.14 -3.30 4.26
C ASN A 520 11.94 -3.46 3.31
N TYR A 521 11.08 -4.44 3.62
CA TYR A 521 9.85 -4.71 2.88
C TYR A 521 8.65 -3.92 3.41
N CYS A 522 8.81 -3.15 4.50
CA CYS A 522 7.79 -2.23 4.98
C CYS A 522 7.79 -0.97 4.12
N GLU A 523 6.68 -0.72 3.44
CA GLU A 523 6.49 0.40 2.53
C GLU A 523 6.09 1.67 3.28
N HIS A 524 6.14 2.81 2.59
CA HIS A 524 5.68 4.11 3.10
C HIS A 524 6.24 4.52 4.47
N ASP A 525 7.55 4.30 4.67
CA ASP A 525 8.29 4.59 5.91
C ASP A 525 7.83 3.76 7.13
N GLY A 526 7.17 2.60 6.91
CA GLY A 526 6.83 1.67 7.98
C GLY A 526 8.06 1.14 8.72
N GLU A 527 7.96 1.04 10.05
CA GLU A 527 9.05 0.55 10.89
C GLU A 527 9.08 -0.98 10.86
N CYS A 528 10.23 -1.55 10.49
CA CYS A 528 10.41 -3.00 10.43
C CYS A 528 10.98 -3.54 11.74
N SER A 529 10.29 -4.52 12.31
CA SER A 529 10.79 -5.36 13.40
C SER A 529 10.80 -6.82 12.96
N GLN A 530 11.55 -7.68 13.64
CA GLN A 530 11.66 -9.09 13.24
C GLN A 530 11.87 -10.06 14.39
N SER A 531 11.58 -11.32 14.08
CA SER A 531 11.88 -12.52 14.86
C SER A 531 12.71 -13.48 14.00
N TRP A 532 13.06 -14.63 14.54
CA TRP A 532 13.79 -15.67 13.81
C TRP A 532 13.10 -16.09 12.50
N SER A 533 11.77 -16.26 12.52
CA SER A 533 11.00 -16.81 11.41
C SER A 533 10.21 -15.77 10.61
N ASN A 534 10.03 -14.54 11.12
CA ASN A 534 9.14 -13.56 10.49
C ASN A 534 9.59 -12.12 10.72
N PHE A 535 9.10 -11.19 9.90
CA PHE A 535 9.23 -9.74 10.12
C PHE A 535 7.85 -9.09 10.27
N HIS A 536 7.77 -7.92 10.89
CA HIS A 536 6.54 -7.19 11.15
C HIS A 536 6.74 -5.73 10.80
N CYS A 537 5.73 -5.14 10.16
CA CYS A 537 5.71 -3.72 9.83
C CYS A 537 4.76 -3.00 10.78
N ASP A 538 5.28 -1.99 11.48
CA ASP A 538 4.43 -1.01 12.15
C ASP A 538 4.07 0.10 11.17
N CYS A 539 2.78 0.16 10.81
CA CYS A 539 2.23 1.17 9.92
C CYS A 539 1.63 2.36 10.68
N SER A 540 1.80 2.42 12.00
CA SER A 540 1.25 3.49 12.82
C SER A 540 1.83 4.83 12.42
N GLY A 541 0.96 5.80 12.12
CA GLY A 541 1.36 7.16 11.76
C GLY A 541 1.85 7.33 10.31
N THR A 542 1.88 6.28 9.48
CA THR A 542 2.27 6.40 8.06
C THR A 542 1.11 6.85 7.17
N GLY A 543 -0.14 6.59 7.57
CA GLY A 543 -1.32 6.75 6.71
C GLY A 543 -1.64 5.50 5.87
N TYR A 544 -0.95 4.40 6.11
CA TYR A 544 -1.10 3.13 5.39
C TYR A 544 -1.37 1.96 6.34
N THR A 545 -1.84 0.85 5.78
CA THR A 545 -2.22 -0.38 6.49
C THR A 545 -1.87 -1.63 5.67
N GLY A 546 -2.11 -2.81 6.27
CA GLY A 546 -1.76 -4.10 5.69
C GLY A 546 -0.42 -4.63 6.22
N ALA A 547 -0.09 -5.88 5.90
CA ALA A 547 1.08 -6.57 6.45
C ALA A 547 2.43 -5.91 6.08
N THR A 548 2.48 -5.12 5.00
CA THR A 548 3.66 -4.39 4.52
C THR A 548 3.44 -2.88 4.41
N CYS A 549 2.38 -2.34 5.02
CA CYS A 549 2.01 -0.92 4.90
C CYS A 549 1.77 -0.45 3.45
N HIS A 550 1.29 -1.34 2.59
CA HIS A 550 1.08 -1.05 1.17
C HIS A 550 -0.20 -0.23 0.92
N ASN A 551 -1.26 -0.48 1.70
CA ASN A 551 -2.59 0.05 1.40
C ASN A 551 -2.87 1.38 2.08
N SER A 552 -3.27 2.40 1.32
CA SER A 552 -3.72 3.66 1.89
C SER A 552 -5.01 3.50 2.71
N ILE A 553 -5.13 4.27 3.81
CA ILE A 553 -6.38 4.37 4.59
C ILE A 553 -7.28 5.52 4.12
N PHE A 554 -6.80 6.34 3.19
CA PHE A 554 -7.49 7.55 2.74
C PHE A 554 -8.16 7.33 1.38
N GLU A 555 -9.24 8.08 1.13
CA GLU A 555 -9.92 8.03 -0.16
C GLU A 555 -9.12 8.78 -1.22
N PRO A 556 -9.24 8.41 -2.51
CA PRO A 556 -8.41 8.98 -3.57
C PRO A 556 -8.86 10.38 -4.03
N SER A 557 -10.04 10.85 -3.64
CA SER A 557 -10.55 12.16 -4.03
C SER A 557 -11.68 12.67 -3.14
N CYS A 558 -11.94 13.98 -3.19
CA CYS A 558 -13.11 14.59 -2.55
C CYS A 558 -14.42 14.00 -3.08
N GLU A 559 -14.46 13.58 -4.34
CA GLU A 559 -15.63 12.95 -4.95
C GLU A 559 -15.91 11.56 -4.32
N ALA A 560 -14.85 10.78 -4.06
CA ALA A 560 -14.97 9.51 -3.34
C ALA A 560 -15.51 9.72 -1.90
N HIS A 561 -15.01 10.73 -1.17
CA HIS A 561 -15.57 11.10 0.14
C HIS A 561 -17.03 11.55 0.09
N ARG A 562 -17.47 12.25 -0.97
CA ARG A 562 -18.88 12.59 -1.16
C ARG A 562 -19.73 11.32 -1.27
N LEU A 563 -19.29 10.33 -2.03
CA LEU A 563 -20.03 9.08 -2.24
C LEU A 563 -20.17 8.23 -0.97
N THR A 564 -19.25 8.36 -0.02
CA THR A 564 -19.36 7.71 1.30
C THR A 564 -20.27 8.48 2.27
N GLY A 565 -20.84 9.62 1.85
CA GLY A 565 -21.78 10.42 2.64
C GLY A 565 -21.14 11.54 3.46
N SER A 566 -19.88 11.87 3.19
CA SER A 566 -19.17 12.95 3.90
C SER A 566 -19.71 14.34 3.55
N ALA A 567 -19.58 15.30 4.46
CA ALA A 567 -19.90 16.72 4.24
C ALA A 567 -18.64 17.54 3.92
N SER A 568 -18.80 18.81 3.52
CA SER A 568 -17.66 19.70 3.25
C SER A 568 -16.73 19.82 4.46
N GLY A 569 -15.42 19.84 4.22
CA GLY A 569 -14.42 19.90 5.27
C GLY A 569 -12.99 19.67 4.75
N PHE A 570 -12.03 19.63 5.67
CA PHE A 570 -10.66 19.22 5.35
C PHE A 570 -10.55 17.70 5.43
N PHE A 571 -10.00 17.10 4.37
CA PHE A 571 -9.78 15.66 4.28
C PHE A 571 -8.35 15.38 3.85
N SER A 572 -7.76 14.35 4.45
CA SER A 572 -6.58 13.70 3.88
C SER A 572 -7.04 12.82 2.72
N ILE A 573 -6.47 13.05 1.54
CA ILE A 573 -6.72 12.24 0.35
C ILE A 573 -5.41 11.65 -0.15
N ASP A 574 -5.50 10.49 -0.78
CA ASP A 574 -4.35 9.78 -1.34
C ASP A 574 -4.63 9.42 -2.81
N PRO A 575 -4.29 10.31 -3.75
CA PRO A 575 -4.73 10.19 -5.13
C PRO A 575 -4.07 9.04 -5.91
N ASP A 576 -2.90 8.59 -5.48
CA ASP A 576 -2.17 7.43 -6.00
C ASP A 576 -2.24 6.20 -5.10
N GLY A 577 -2.91 6.24 -3.95
CA GLY A 577 -3.16 5.05 -3.13
C GLY A 577 -1.87 4.37 -2.71
N SER A 578 -1.64 3.12 -3.15
CA SER A 578 -0.39 2.37 -2.89
C SER A 578 0.84 2.88 -3.69
N GLY A 579 0.72 4.04 -4.34
CA GLY A 579 1.80 4.72 -5.05
C GLY A 579 2.79 5.40 -4.10
N PRO A 580 3.91 5.93 -4.63
CA PRO A 580 5.02 6.43 -3.83
C PRO A 580 4.76 7.77 -3.13
N LEU A 581 3.66 8.47 -3.42
CA LEU A 581 3.39 9.78 -2.84
C LEU A 581 2.63 9.63 -1.52
N LYS A 582 3.01 10.45 -0.54
CA LYS A 582 2.29 10.50 0.75
C LYS A 582 0.89 11.11 0.58
N PRO A 583 -0.04 10.83 1.51
CA PRO A 583 -1.34 11.48 1.54
C PRO A 583 -1.21 13.01 1.72
N THR A 584 -2.19 13.76 1.23
CA THR A 584 -2.20 15.22 1.29
C THR A 584 -3.53 15.75 1.79
N VAL A 585 -3.49 16.86 2.55
CA VAL A 585 -4.68 17.48 3.11
C VAL A 585 -5.22 18.53 2.15
N VAL A 586 -6.49 18.39 1.79
CA VAL A 586 -7.20 19.33 0.91
C VAL A 586 -8.53 19.74 1.53
N TYR A 587 -9.06 20.89 1.12
CA TYR A 587 -10.43 21.27 1.49
C TYR A 587 -11.41 20.79 0.41
N CYS A 588 -12.36 19.94 0.79
CA CYS A 588 -13.42 19.46 -0.07
C CYS A 588 -14.69 20.29 0.17
N ASN A 589 -15.12 21.05 -0.83
CA ASN A 589 -16.39 21.76 -0.84
C ASN A 589 -17.45 20.92 -1.60
N MET A 590 -18.36 20.31 -0.84
CA MET A 590 -19.44 19.42 -1.31
C MET A 590 -20.83 20.08 -1.23
N THR A 591 -20.90 21.42 -1.19
CA THR A 591 -22.18 22.15 -1.02
C THR A 591 -22.98 22.31 -2.32
N GLU A 592 -22.32 22.24 -3.47
CA GLU A 592 -22.91 22.47 -4.80
C GLU A 592 -23.08 21.15 -5.58
N GLU A 593 -23.62 21.22 -6.81
CA GLU A 593 -23.74 20.06 -7.70
C GLU A 593 -22.36 19.43 -8.02
N LYS A 594 -21.31 20.27 -8.04
CA LYS A 594 -19.91 19.89 -8.25
C LYS A 594 -19.14 19.86 -6.92
N VAL A 595 -18.33 18.82 -6.71
CA VAL A 595 -17.43 18.72 -5.56
C VAL A 595 -16.11 19.37 -5.89
N TRP A 596 -15.84 20.51 -5.25
CA TRP A 596 -14.60 21.23 -5.44
C TRP A 596 -13.55 20.82 -4.41
N MET A 597 -12.42 20.32 -4.89
CA MET A 597 -11.16 20.26 -4.15
C MET A 597 -10.47 21.62 -4.23
N VAL A 598 -10.10 22.17 -3.08
CA VAL A 598 -9.41 23.46 -2.96
C VAL A 598 -8.07 23.26 -2.28
N VAL A 599 -6.99 23.64 -2.97
CA VAL A 599 -5.61 23.56 -2.46
C VAL A 599 -5.04 24.97 -2.30
N GLY A 600 -4.70 25.30 -1.05
CA GLY A 600 -4.17 26.61 -0.68
C GLY A 600 -2.67 26.75 -0.88
N HIS A 601 -2.19 28.00 -0.88
CA HIS A 601 -0.79 28.38 -0.88
C HIS A 601 -0.55 29.59 0.03
N ASN A 602 0.71 29.89 0.33
CA ASN A 602 1.13 30.97 1.24
C ASN A 602 0.90 32.42 0.73
N GLY A 603 0.29 32.62 -0.43
CA GLY A 603 0.27 33.89 -1.16
C GLY A 603 -1.13 34.38 -1.56
N SER A 604 -2.13 34.15 -0.72
CA SER A 604 -3.55 34.42 -1.04
C SER A 604 -4.01 35.87 -0.83
N ALA A 605 -3.17 36.73 -0.24
CA ALA A 605 -3.46 38.15 -0.04
C ALA A 605 -3.00 39.00 -1.24
N PRO A 606 -3.69 40.11 -1.57
CA PRO A 606 -3.24 41.04 -2.61
C PRO A 606 -1.88 41.66 -2.27
N VAL A 607 -0.96 41.68 -3.25
CA VAL A 607 0.40 42.22 -3.12
C VAL A 607 0.55 43.45 -4.01
N SER A 608 1.02 44.56 -3.43
CA SER A 608 1.32 45.80 -4.15
C SER A 608 2.81 45.88 -4.52
N VAL A 609 3.11 46.24 -5.77
CA VAL A 609 4.46 46.26 -6.32
C VAL A 609 4.81 47.65 -6.86
N LYS A 610 5.99 48.16 -6.46
CA LYS A 610 6.61 49.41 -6.92
C LYS A 610 8.12 49.22 -7.08
N GLY A 611 8.74 49.95 -8.00
CA GLY A 611 10.20 49.98 -8.16
C GLY A 611 10.80 48.74 -8.85
N SER A 612 9.97 47.94 -9.54
CA SER A 612 10.42 46.74 -10.26
C SER A 612 10.76 47.02 -11.72
N SER A 613 11.86 46.44 -12.23
CA SER A 613 12.30 46.51 -13.63
C SER A 613 12.62 45.12 -14.20
N LEU A 614 12.79 44.99 -15.52
CA LEU A 614 13.21 43.71 -16.14
C LEU A 614 14.56 43.18 -15.62
N GLN A 615 15.50 44.06 -15.23
CA GLN A 615 16.80 43.66 -14.67
C GLN A 615 16.73 43.24 -13.21
N LYS A 616 15.75 43.78 -12.47
CA LYS A 616 15.50 43.46 -11.06
C LYS A 616 13.99 43.32 -10.84
N PRO A 617 13.38 42.24 -11.36
CA PRO A 617 11.95 42.09 -11.31
C PRO A 617 11.49 41.70 -9.90
N HIS A 618 10.24 42.02 -9.59
CA HIS A 618 9.54 41.50 -8.43
C HIS A 618 9.15 40.05 -8.71
N VAL A 619 9.58 39.15 -7.84
CA VAL A 619 9.36 37.71 -7.98
C VAL A 619 8.68 37.19 -6.72
N MET A 620 7.56 36.50 -6.88
CA MET A 620 6.84 35.82 -5.79
C MET A 620 6.67 34.35 -6.12
N LYS A 621 7.23 33.49 -5.26
CA LYS A 621 7.08 32.03 -5.32
C LYS A 621 5.93 31.57 -4.43
N LEU A 622 5.03 30.77 -4.98
CA LEU A 622 3.85 30.26 -4.29
C LEU A 622 4.12 28.84 -3.79
N ASN A 623 4.13 28.69 -2.47
CA ASN A 623 4.28 27.39 -1.80
C ASN A 623 2.90 26.86 -1.44
N TYR A 624 2.50 25.79 -2.11
CA TYR A 624 1.24 25.07 -1.87
C TYR A 624 1.34 24.15 -0.65
N SER A 625 0.21 23.79 -0.07
CA SER A 625 0.14 22.79 1.02
C SER A 625 0.52 21.38 0.56
N ALA A 626 0.49 21.11 -0.75
CA ALA A 626 0.87 19.85 -1.38
C ALA A 626 2.13 20.02 -2.23
N THR A 627 2.90 18.94 -2.40
CA THR A 627 4.09 18.92 -3.27
C THR A 627 3.70 19.01 -4.75
N LEU A 628 4.61 19.44 -5.62
CA LEU A 628 4.34 19.51 -7.06
C LEU A 628 3.97 18.15 -7.68
N GLN A 629 4.54 17.05 -7.16
CA GLN A 629 4.18 15.69 -7.59
C GLN A 629 2.75 15.33 -7.19
N GLN A 630 2.37 15.59 -5.92
CA GLN A 630 0.99 15.41 -5.46
C GLN A 630 0.00 16.24 -6.28
N LEU A 631 0.32 17.52 -6.52
CA LEU A 631 -0.51 18.41 -7.34
C LEU A 631 -0.69 17.89 -8.76
N SER A 632 0.37 17.36 -9.39
CA SER A 632 0.28 16.76 -10.72
C SER A 632 -0.69 15.57 -10.75
N THR A 633 -0.61 14.68 -9.76
CA THR A 633 -1.54 13.54 -9.64
C THR A 633 -2.98 14.01 -9.43
N LEU A 634 -3.18 14.97 -8.53
CA LEU A 634 -4.49 15.58 -8.25
C LEU A 634 -5.11 16.22 -9.50
N LEU A 635 -4.32 17.02 -10.24
CA LEU A 635 -4.74 17.61 -11.49
C LEU A 635 -5.12 16.52 -12.48
N HIS A 636 -4.25 15.52 -12.70
CA HIS A 636 -4.49 14.44 -13.66
C HIS A 636 -5.84 13.76 -13.43
N ARG A 637 -6.20 13.45 -12.17
CA ARG A 637 -7.48 12.85 -11.77
C ARG A 637 -8.70 13.76 -11.96
N ALA A 638 -8.53 15.07 -11.76
CA ALA A 638 -9.63 16.02 -11.85
C ALA A 638 -10.19 16.12 -13.28
N GLU A 639 -11.49 16.33 -13.43
CA GLU A 639 -12.12 16.59 -14.73
C GLU A 639 -11.80 18.02 -15.20
N HIS A 640 -11.87 18.97 -14.28
CA HIS A 640 -11.62 20.38 -14.55
C HIS A 640 -10.86 21.02 -13.38
N CYS A 641 -9.99 21.98 -13.70
CA CYS A 641 -9.25 22.77 -12.74
C CYS A 641 -9.17 24.23 -13.16
N GLN A 642 -9.22 25.11 -12.17
CA GLN A 642 -9.16 26.55 -12.37
C GLN A 642 -8.42 27.26 -11.24
N GLN A 643 -7.89 28.44 -11.55
CA GLN A 643 -7.26 29.33 -10.59
C GLN A 643 -7.52 30.79 -10.94
N GLU A 644 -8.02 31.57 -9.98
CA GLU A 644 -8.21 33.01 -10.16
C GLU A 644 -6.87 33.75 -10.11
N VAL A 645 -6.64 34.64 -11.07
CA VAL A 645 -5.51 35.57 -11.06
C VAL A 645 -6.04 36.98 -11.23
N LEU A 646 -5.84 37.79 -10.20
CA LEU A 646 -6.14 39.22 -10.20
C LEU A 646 -4.87 39.98 -10.54
N TYR A 647 -4.99 40.90 -11.50
CA TYR A 647 -3.94 41.84 -11.85
C TYR A 647 -4.56 43.21 -12.12
N ARG A 648 -4.23 44.18 -11.26
CA ARG A 648 -4.62 45.58 -11.38
C ARG A 648 -3.37 46.42 -11.56
N CYS A 649 -3.45 47.45 -12.39
CA CYS A 649 -2.28 48.21 -12.78
C CYS A 649 -2.59 49.69 -12.90
N ARG A 650 -1.55 50.50 -12.72
CA ARG A 650 -1.51 51.93 -13.04
C ARG A 650 -0.17 52.17 -13.71
N LYS A 651 -0.15 52.56 -14.99
CA LYS A 651 1.07 52.67 -15.79
C LYS A 651 2.01 51.46 -15.68
N SER A 652 1.46 50.24 -15.59
CA SER A 652 2.24 49.02 -15.44
C SER A 652 1.78 48.01 -16.49
N ARG A 653 2.59 47.84 -17.53
CA ARG A 653 2.24 47.06 -18.72
C ARG A 653 2.55 45.57 -18.52
N LEU A 654 1.86 44.72 -19.27
CA LEU A 654 2.07 43.28 -19.30
C LEU A 654 3.00 42.89 -20.44
N PHE A 655 2.74 43.36 -21.67
CA PHE A 655 3.40 42.91 -22.90
C PHE A 655 3.91 44.03 -23.81
N ASN A 656 3.38 45.25 -23.69
CA ASN A 656 3.56 46.32 -24.68
C ASN A 656 4.99 46.89 -24.73
N THR A 657 5.90 46.17 -25.43
CA THR A 657 7.25 46.57 -25.82
C THR A 657 7.43 46.44 -27.34
N TRP A 658 8.44 47.12 -27.89
CA TRP A 658 8.63 47.24 -29.34
C TRP A 658 9.12 45.93 -29.99
N ASP A 659 9.67 45.04 -29.17
CA ASP A 659 10.23 43.73 -29.52
C ASP A 659 9.31 42.56 -29.11
N GLY A 660 8.16 42.84 -28.47
CA GLY A 660 7.21 41.81 -28.00
C GLY A 660 7.67 41.02 -26.76
N THR A 661 8.73 41.48 -26.09
CA THR A 661 9.21 40.87 -24.84
C THR A 661 8.23 41.15 -23.69
N PRO A 662 7.71 40.13 -23.00
CA PRO A 662 6.76 40.33 -21.90
C PRO A 662 7.45 41.02 -20.71
N LEU A 663 6.76 42.00 -20.12
CA LEU A 663 7.20 42.73 -18.92
C LEU A 663 6.76 42.03 -17.63
N SER A 664 5.62 41.35 -17.66
CA SER A 664 5.11 40.58 -16.53
C SER A 664 4.55 39.24 -17.01
N TRP A 665 4.81 38.17 -16.27
CA TRP A 665 4.45 36.79 -16.62
C TRP A 665 4.32 35.92 -15.38
N TRP A 666 3.90 34.68 -15.57
CA TRP A 666 3.85 33.69 -14.50
C TRP A 666 4.50 32.38 -14.95
N LEU A 667 4.92 31.55 -14.00
CA LEU A 667 5.47 30.22 -14.27
C LEU A 667 4.46 29.13 -13.90
N ASP A 668 4.36 28.11 -14.74
CA ASP A 668 3.54 26.94 -14.48
C ASP A 668 4.25 25.91 -13.56
N ARG A 669 3.60 24.76 -13.36
CA ARG A 669 4.15 23.62 -12.59
C ARG A 669 5.46 23.04 -13.13
N GLY A 670 5.74 23.20 -14.43
CA GLY A 670 6.96 22.76 -15.09
C GLY A 670 8.08 23.80 -15.06
N GLY A 671 7.81 25.00 -14.55
CA GLY A 671 8.73 26.14 -14.59
C GLY A 671 8.72 26.87 -15.94
N GLU A 672 7.77 26.56 -16.82
CA GLU A 672 7.65 27.21 -18.13
C GLU A 672 6.94 28.55 -18.02
N ARG A 673 7.47 29.55 -18.73
CA ARG A 673 6.93 30.91 -18.73
C ARG A 673 5.62 30.98 -19.51
N ARG A 674 4.60 31.53 -18.88
CA ARG A 674 3.26 31.74 -19.44
C ARG A 674 2.94 33.23 -19.52
N THR A 675 2.47 33.65 -20.69
CA THR A 675 2.25 35.06 -21.04
C THR A 675 0.81 35.32 -21.44
N TYR A 676 -0.16 34.65 -20.82
CA TYR A 676 -1.58 34.91 -21.01
C TYR A 676 -2.21 35.16 -19.65
N TRP A 677 -3.19 36.05 -19.58
CA TRP A 677 -3.84 36.45 -18.33
C TRP A 677 -5.37 36.40 -18.47
N GLY A 678 -6.07 36.37 -17.33
CA GLY A 678 -7.51 36.60 -17.29
C GLY A 678 -8.40 35.59 -18.04
N GLY A 679 -7.93 34.38 -18.34
CA GLY A 679 -8.74 33.33 -18.99
C GLY A 679 -8.69 33.27 -20.51
N PHE A 680 -7.68 33.91 -21.11
CA PHE A 680 -7.33 33.64 -22.50
C PHE A 680 -6.68 32.25 -22.68
N LEU A 681 -6.68 31.71 -23.91
CA LEU A 681 -6.09 30.40 -24.21
C LEU A 681 -4.54 30.44 -24.26
N PRO A 682 -3.86 29.31 -23.99
CA PRO A 682 -2.42 29.17 -24.17
C PRO A 682 -1.85 29.67 -25.50
N GLY A 683 -0.60 30.15 -25.45
CA GLY A 683 0.22 30.41 -26.64
C GLY A 683 0.07 31.81 -27.24
N VAL A 684 -0.75 32.68 -26.64
CA VAL A 684 -1.03 34.03 -27.16
C VAL A 684 -0.90 35.06 -26.06
N GLN A 685 -0.24 36.19 -26.33
CA GLN A 685 -0.02 37.30 -25.39
C GLN A 685 -1.28 38.17 -25.25
N GLN A 686 -2.35 37.62 -24.69
CA GLN A 686 -3.65 38.31 -24.56
C GLN A 686 -4.30 38.10 -23.19
N CYS A 687 -5.30 38.95 -22.90
CA CYS A 687 -6.08 38.95 -21.68
C CYS A 687 -7.57 38.70 -21.94
N SER A 688 -8.36 38.52 -20.86
CA SER A 688 -9.82 38.30 -20.91
C SER A 688 -10.56 39.30 -21.79
N CYS A 689 -10.20 40.58 -21.71
CA CYS A 689 -10.91 41.64 -22.43
C CYS A 689 -10.83 41.50 -23.95
N SER A 690 -9.76 40.89 -24.45
CA SER A 690 -9.57 40.62 -25.89
C SER A 690 -10.56 39.56 -26.36
N LEU A 691 -10.72 38.48 -25.58
CA LEU A 691 -11.71 37.43 -25.85
C LEU A 691 -13.15 37.96 -25.81
N ALA A 692 -13.44 38.87 -24.87
CA ALA A 692 -14.76 39.47 -24.68
C ALA A 692 -15.01 40.69 -25.58
N GLU A 693 -14.05 41.06 -26.44
CA GLU A 693 -14.09 42.24 -27.32
C GLU A 693 -14.47 43.55 -26.59
N ASN A 694 -13.97 43.73 -25.36
CA ASN A 694 -14.33 44.84 -24.49
C ASN A 694 -13.14 45.51 -23.78
N CYS A 695 -11.93 45.41 -24.34
CA CYS A 695 -10.78 46.13 -23.82
C CYS A 695 -11.00 47.66 -23.85
N ILE A 696 -10.49 48.35 -22.83
CA ILE A 696 -10.66 49.81 -22.67
C ILE A 696 -10.05 50.61 -23.83
N ASP A 697 -9.08 50.02 -24.51
CA ASP A 697 -8.49 50.51 -25.74
C ASP A 697 -8.26 49.29 -26.65
N MET A 698 -9.02 49.25 -27.76
CA MET A 698 -9.01 48.11 -28.69
C MET A 698 -7.70 47.98 -29.49
N ASN A 699 -6.77 48.93 -29.36
CA ASN A 699 -5.42 48.79 -29.93
C ASN A 699 -4.50 47.87 -29.10
N TYR A 700 -4.93 47.47 -27.90
CA TYR A 700 -4.19 46.60 -26.99
C TYR A 700 -5.00 45.36 -26.62
N PHE A 701 -4.32 44.23 -26.44
CA PHE A 701 -4.96 42.95 -26.09
C PHE A 701 -5.20 42.76 -24.58
N CYS A 702 -4.80 43.75 -23.77
CA CYS A 702 -4.93 43.79 -22.32
C CYS A 702 -5.15 45.25 -21.87
N ASN A 703 -5.96 45.45 -20.83
CA ASN A 703 -6.27 46.79 -20.33
C ASN A 703 -5.02 47.48 -19.74
N CYS A 704 -4.14 46.72 -19.09
CA CYS A 704 -2.90 47.22 -18.51
C CYS A 704 -1.86 47.67 -19.53
N ASP A 705 -1.94 47.19 -20.76
CA ASP A 705 -1.02 47.58 -21.83
C ASP A 705 -1.30 48.96 -22.42
N ALA A 706 -2.48 49.54 -22.15
CA ALA A 706 -2.85 50.90 -22.53
C ALA A 706 -2.12 52.00 -21.72
N ASP A 707 -1.27 51.62 -20.75
CA ASP A 707 -0.37 52.50 -19.98
C ASP A 707 -1.03 53.73 -19.34
N ARG A 708 -2.27 53.59 -18.87
CA ARG A 708 -3.06 54.70 -18.32
C ARG A 708 -2.68 55.08 -16.88
N ASN A 709 -2.94 56.34 -16.55
CA ASN A 709 -2.80 56.87 -15.17
C ASN A 709 -3.94 56.45 -14.24
N SER A 710 -5.04 55.90 -14.77
CA SER A 710 -6.15 55.29 -14.02
C SER A 710 -5.81 53.84 -13.63
N TRP A 711 -6.57 53.29 -12.68
CA TRP A 711 -6.46 51.88 -12.32
C TRP A 711 -7.20 51.04 -13.35
N GLU A 712 -6.46 50.18 -14.05
CA GLU A 712 -7.01 49.22 -14.99
C GLU A 712 -6.95 47.79 -14.42
N ASN A 713 -7.66 46.85 -15.06
CA ASN A 713 -7.88 45.51 -14.53
C ASN A 713 -7.86 44.45 -15.65
N ASP A 714 -7.04 43.42 -15.48
CA ASP A 714 -6.98 42.22 -16.34
C ASP A 714 -7.21 40.93 -15.55
N THR A 715 -7.98 41.01 -14.45
CA THR A 715 -8.37 39.87 -13.62
C THR A 715 -9.17 38.84 -14.41
N GLY A 716 -8.92 37.55 -14.14
CA GLY A 716 -9.78 36.47 -14.63
C GLY A 716 -9.29 35.09 -14.18
N LEU A 717 -9.77 34.07 -14.86
CA LEU A 717 -9.65 32.68 -14.43
C LEU A 717 -8.74 31.88 -15.38
N LEU A 718 -7.64 31.34 -14.87
CA LEU A 718 -6.83 30.38 -15.60
C LEU A 718 -7.47 28.99 -15.49
N SER A 719 -7.82 28.37 -16.62
CA SER A 719 -8.52 27.08 -16.66
C SER A 719 -7.83 26.00 -17.50
N TYR A 720 -6.68 26.32 -18.12
CA TYR A 720 -5.91 25.34 -18.87
C TYR A 720 -5.13 24.44 -17.90
N LYS A 721 -5.71 23.27 -17.62
CA LYS A 721 -5.26 22.30 -16.61
C LYS A 721 -3.78 21.94 -16.70
N ASP A 722 -3.20 21.87 -17.90
CA ASP A 722 -1.79 21.49 -18.06
C ASP A 722 -0.78 22.56 -17.66
N HIS A 723 -1.21 23.81 -17.49
CA HIS A 723 -0.36 24.91 -17.00
C HIS A 723 -0.62 25.24 -15.53
N LEU A 724 -1.63 24.64 -14.90
CA LEU A 724 -1.91 24.86 -13.49
C LEU A 724 -1.05 23.94 -12.60
N PRO A 725 -0.83 24.31 -11.33
CA PRO A 725 -1.09 25.64 -10.76
C PRO A 725 -0.03 26.68 -11.16
N VAL A 726 -0.31 27.95 -10.87
CA VAL A 726 0.69 29.04 -10.90
C VAL A 726 1.70 28.81 -9.78
N THR A 727 2.99 28.71 -10.11
CA THR A 727 4.08 28.49 -9.12
C THR A 727 4.85 29.76 -8.81
N GLU A 728 4.92 30.69 -9.76
CA GLU A 728 5.63 31.97 -9.60
C GLU A 728 4.92 33.09 -10.38
N ILE A 729 4.90 34.30 -9.82
CA ILE A 729 4.52 35.53 -10.52
C ILE A 729 5.70 36.48 -10.60
N VAL A 730 5.90 37.04 -11.79
CA VAL A 730 6.93 38.04 -12.08
C VAL A 730 6.28 39.31 -12.60
N VAL A 731 6.62 40.44 -11.96
CA VAL A 731 6.15 41.79 -12.34
C VAL A 731 7.34 42.67 -12.64
N GLY A 732 7.45 43.23 -13.85
CA GLY A 732 8.66 43.91 -14.32
C GLY A 732 8.52 45.37 -14.73
N ASP A 733 7.33 45.97 -14.74
CA ASP A 733 7.12 47.36 -15.18
C ASP A 733 6.49 48.21 -14.07
N THR A 734 7.22 48.43 -12.97
CA THR A 734 6.79 49.36 -11.88
C THR A 734 7.87 50.35 -11.44
N ASN A 735 8.98 50.46 -12.18
CA ASN A 735 10.08 51.41 -11.90
C ASN A 735 9.90 52.78 -12.57
N ARG A 736 8.74 53.04 -13.20
CA ARG A 736 8.42 54.32 -13.85
C ARG A 736 7.63 55.23 -12.92
N THR A 737 7.72 56.55 -13.11
CA THR A 737 7.02 57.53 -12.27
C THR A 737 5.50 57.34 -12.32
N GLY A 738 4.89 57.06 -11.16
CA GLY A 738 3.46 56.79 -11.03
C GLY A 738 3.02 55.38 -11.45
N SER A 739 3.99 54.48 -11.71
CA SER A 739 3.73 53.09 -12.07
C SER A 739 3.57 52.20 -10.83
N GLU A 740 2.51 51.40 -10.82
CA GLU A 740 2.14 50.54 -9.70
C GLU A 740 1.32 49.35 -10.20
N ALA A 741 1.51 48.18 -9.59
CA ALA A 741 0.70 47.00 -9.84
C ALA A 741 0.23 46.35 -8.53
N VAL A 742 -0.95 45.76 -8.55
CA VAL A 742 -1.50 44.94 -7.47
C VAL A 742 -1.93 43.61 -8.07
N TYR A 743 -1.40 42.51 -7.55
CA TYR A 743 -1.80 41.17 -7.99
C TYR A 743 -2.26 40.30 -6.82
N LYS A 744 -3.06 39.27 -7.12
CA LYS A 744 -3.43 38.20 -6.18
C LYS A 744 -3.63 36.91 -6.96
N VAL A 745 -3.16 35.78 -6.41
CA VAL A 745 -3.45 34.44 -6.91
C VAL A 745 -4.38 33.74 -5.93
N GLY A 746 -5.48 33.20 -6.44
CA GLY A 746 -6.42 32.39 -5.67
C GLY A 746 -5.93 30.96 -5.47
N PRO A 747 -6.58 30.18 -4.59
CA PRO A 747 -6.26 28.77 -4.43
C PRO A 747 -6.50 27.99 -5.73
N LEU A 748 -5.82 26.85 -5.89
CA LEU A 748 -6.11 25.92 -6.97
C LEU A 748 -7.45 25.23 -6.66
N GLN A 749 -8.40 25.30 -7.59
CA GLN A 749 -9.71 24.69 -7.45
C GLN A 749 -9.94 23.67 -8.56
N CYS A 750 -10.25 22.43 -8.20
CA CYS A 750 -10.50 21.35 -9.14
C CYS A 750 -11.77 20.60 -8.77
N TYR A 751 -12.51 20.08 -9.73
CA TYR A 751 -13.65 19.20 -9.45
C TYR A 751 -13.68 17.97 -10.36
N GLY A 752 -14.47 16.99 -9.94
CA GLY A 752 -14.66 15.72 -10.63
C GLY A 752 -13.53 14.72 -10.36
N ASP A 753 -13.81 13.47 -10.65
CA ASP A 753 -12.84 12.37 -10.65
C ASP A 753 -13.09 11.52 -11.91
N ARG A 754 -12.21 11.69 -12.90
CA ARG A 754 -12.36 11.01 -14.19
C ARG A 754 -12.21 9.49 -14.09
N PHE A 755 -11.61 9.00 -13.01
CA PHE A 755 -11.27 7.60 -12.82
C PHE A 755 -12.30 6.81 -12.03
N LEU A 756 -13.17 7.50 -11.29
CA LEU A 756 -14.24 6.89 -10.52
C LEU A 756 -15.31 6.21 -11.39
N TRP A 757 -15.59 6.80 -12.57
CA TRP A 757 -16.61 6.31 -13.52
C TRP A 757 -16.02 5.65 -14.77
N ASN A 758 -14.70 5.67 -14.88
CA ASN A 758 -13.91 5.04 -15.93
C ASN A 758 -14.28 3.55 -16.06
N SER A 759 -14.92 3.17 -17.18
CA SER A 759 -15.47 1.83 -17.37
C SER A 759 -15.44 1.38 -18.82
N ALA A 760 -15.44 0.06 -19.00
CA ALA A 760 -15.53 -0.59 -20.29
C ALA A 760 -16.54 -1.75 -20.25
N SER A 761 -17.27 -1.94 -21.35
CA SER A 761 -18.23 -3.03 -21.55
C SER A 761 -17.73 -4.02 -22.60
N PHE A 762 -17.69 -5.30 -22.24
CA PHE A 762 -17.23 -6.41 -23.05
C PHE A 762 -18.43 -7.23 -23.53
N TYR A 763 -18.60 -7.33 -24.86
CA TYR A 763 -19.76 -8.03 -25.47
C TYR A 763 -19.38 -9.32 -26.20
N GLN A 764 -18.10 -9.64 -26.30
CA GLN A 764 -17.59 -10.83 -26.99
C GLN A 764 -16.58 -11.53 -26.09
N GLU A 765 -16.64 -12.86 -25.96
CA GLU A 765 -15.69 -13.62 -25.12
C GLU A 765 -14.25 -13.62 -25.67
N SER A 766 -14.07 -13.17 -26.91
CA SER A 766 -12.77 -12.99 -27.55
C SER A 766 -12.21 -11.58 -27.39
N SER A 767 -12.98 -10.62 -26.87
CA SER A 767 -12.53 -9.23 -26.69
C SER A 767 -11.79 -9.05 -25.37
N TYR A 768 -10.81 -8.14 -25.37
CA TYR A 768 -10.00 -7.80 -24.22
C TYR A 768 -9.37 -6.42 -24.43
N LEU A 769 -9.07 -5.72 -23.34
CA LEU A 769 -8.16 -4.59 -23.36
C LEU A 769 -6.77 -5.08 -22.96
N HIS A 770 -5.73 -4.45 -23.49
CA HIS A 770 -4.35 -4.75 -23.09
C HIS A 770 -3.60 -3.49 -22.68
N PHE A 771 -2.76 -3.63 -21.65
CA PHE A 771 -1.90 -2.61 -21.08
C PHE A 771 -0.45 -3.12 -20.97
N PRO A 772 0.54 -2.25 -20.70
CA PRO A 772 1.90 -2.67 -20.40
C PRO A 772 1.97 -3.71 -19.28
N THR A 773 3.07 -4.47 -19.25
CA THR A 773 3.33 -5.49 -18.22
C THR A 773 3.22 -4.90 -16.82
N LEU A 774 2.50 -5.61 -15.94
CA LEU A 774 2.32 -5.21 -14.57
C LEU A 774 3.65 -5.18 -13.81
N GLN A 775 3.98 -4.02 -13.24
CA GLN A 775 5.13 -3.83 -12.37
C GLN A 775 4.74 -4.13 -10.92
N ALA A 776 4.79 -5.41 -10.52
CA ALA A 776 4.32 -5.86 -9.21
C ALA A 776 5.23 -6.96 -8.62
N GLU A 777 6.53 -6.69 -8.51
CA GLU A 777 7.52 -7.70 -8.12
C GLU A 777 7.32 -8.20 -6.68
N LEU A 778 7.18 -7.30 -5.70
CA LEU A 778 7.09 -7.62 -4.27
C LEU A 778 5.68 -7.47 -3.70
N SER A 779 4.99 -6.39 -4.09
CA SER A 779 3.63 -6.07 -3.68
C SER A 779 2.76 -5.78 -4.88
N MET A 780 1.48 -6.11 -4.74
CA MET A 780 0.45 -5.97 -5.75
C MET A 780 -0.89 -5.73 -5.09
N ASP A 781 -1.60 -4.68 -5.47
CA ASP A 781 -3.01 -4.49 -5.14
C ASP A 781 -3.82 -4.24 -6.41
N ILE A 782 -4.97 -4.89 -6.50
CA ILE A 782 -5.90 -4.79 -7.62
C ILE A 782 -7.27 -4.53 -7.03
N SER A 783 -7.94 -3.46 -7.48
CA SER A 783 -9.33 -3.22 -7.14
C SER A 783 -10.14 -2.75 -8.34
N PHE A 784 -11.38 -3.22 -8.42
CA PHE A 784 -12.31 -2.83 -9.48
C PHE A 784 -13.75 -3.17 -9.11
N TYR A 785 -14.68 -2.59 -9.84
CA TYR A 785 -16.08 -3.01 -9.84
C TYR A 785 -16.37 -3.81 -11.11
N PHE A 786 -17.23 -4.83 -11.01
CA PHE A 786 -17.75 -5.55 -12.17
C PHE A 786 -19.27 -5.67 -12.14
N LYS A 787 -19.87 -5.82 -13.32
CA LYS A 787 -21.30 -6.09 -13.51
C LYS A 787 -21.47 -7.09 -14.64
N THR A 788 -22.13 -8.22 -14.40
CA THR A 788 -22.28 -9.28 -15.41
C THR A 788 -23.57 -10.07 -15.26
N THR A 789 -23.95 -10.76 -16.33
CA THR A 789 -24.94 -11.85 -16.32
C THR A 789 -24.31 -13.21 -16.63
N ALA A 790 -23.04 -13.22 -17.06
CA ALA A 790 -22.32 -14.44 -17.39
C ALA A 790 -21.95 -15.21 -16.11
N PRO A 791 -22.01 -16.55 -16.12
CA PRO A 791 -21.71 -17.36 -14.94
C PRO A 791 -20.21 -17.45 -14.63
N SER A 792 -19.34 -17.07 -15.57
CA SER A 792 -17.88 -17.12 -15.42
C SER A 792 -17.18 -16.16 -16.39
N GLY A 793 -15.92 -15.81 -16.12
CA GLY A 793 -15.08 -15.02 -17.02
C GLY A 793 -13.82 -14.48 -16.34
N VAL A 794 -12.75 -14.26 -17.12
CA VAL A 794 -11.49 -13.72 -16.59
C VAL A 794 -11.52 -12.19 -16.59
N PHE A 795 -11.38 -11.58 -15.42
CA PHE A 795 -11.34 -10.12 -15.28
C PHE A 795 -9.98 -9.56 -15.67
N LEU A 796 -8.90 -10.21 -15.25
CA LEU A 796 -7.53 -9.76 -15.48
C LEU A 796 -6.57 -10.96 -15.52
N GLU A 797 -5.61 -10.93 -16.45
CA GLU A 797 -4.52 -11.89 -16.56
C GLU A 797 -3.20 -11.23 -16.97
N ASN A 798 -2.10 -11.61 -16.32
CA ASN A 798 -0.76 -11.31 -16.80
C ASN A 798 0.16 -12.51 -16.62
N LEU A 799 0.97 -12.81 -17.64
CA LEU A 799 1.78 -14.02 -17.75
C LEU A 799 3.28 -13.69 -17.70
N GLY A 800 4.04 -14.58 -17.07
CA GLY A 800 5.50 -14.67 -17.06
C GLY A 800 5.96 -15.96 -17.77
N VAL A 801 7.27 -16.24 -17.76
CA VAL A 801 7.81 -17.50 -18.28
C VAL A 801 7.34 -18.71 -17.44
N LYS A 802 7.37 -18.55 -16.11
CA LYS A 802 6.88 -19.54 -15.14
C LYS A 802 5.83 -18.97 -14.19
N HIS A 803 5.76 -17.64 -14.08
CA HIS A 803 4.93 -16.94 -13.10
C HIS A 803 3.65 -16.45 -13.78
N PHE A 804 2.59 -16.22 -13.02
CA PHE A 804 1.38 -15.57 -13.55
C PHE A 804 0.59 -14.92 -12.42
N VAL A 805 -0.35 -14.06 -12.81
CA VAL A 805 -1.41 -13.53 -11.96
C VAL A 805 -2.74 -13.54 -12.73
N ARG A 806 -3.82 -13.95 -12.06
CA ARG A 806 -5.18 -13.96 -12.62
C ARG A 806 -6.25 -13.65 -11.56
N VAL A 807 -7.22 -12.83 -11.93
CA VAL A 807 -8.48 -12.65 -11.17
C VAL A 807 -9.64 -13.03 -12.08
N GLU A 808 -10.52 -13.92 -11.62
CA GLU A 808 -11.63 -14.43 -12.44
C GLU A 808 -12.91 -14.70 -11.63
N LEU A 809 -14.05 -14.61 -12.31
CA LEU A 809 -15.30 -15.20 -11.87
C LEU A 809 -15.27 -16.68 -12.28
N SER A 810 -14.99 -17.58 -11.34
CA SER A 810 -14.86 -19.01 -11.60
C SER A 810 -16.21 -19.73 -11.59
N GLY A 811 -17.25 -19.10 -11.03
CA GLY A 811 -18.63 -19.54 -11.07
C GLY A 811 -19.57 -18.40 -10.66
N PRO A 812 -20.90 -18.58 -10.74
CA PRO A 812 -21.86 -17.48 -10.60
C PRO A 812 -21.82 -16.80 -9.23
N SER A 813 -21.28 -17.46 -8.20
CA SER A 813 -21.12 -16.89 -6.85
C SER A 813 -19.67 -16.94 -6.35
N VAL A 814 -18.68 -17.17 -7.23
CA VAL A 814 -17.32 -17.50 -6.83
C VAL A 814 -16.31 -16.64 -7.58
N VAL A 815 -15.55 -15.83 -6.85
CA VAL A 815 -14.41 -15.06 -7.37
C VAL A 815 -13.14 -15.73 -6.89
N THR A 816 -12.19 -15.86 -7.82
CA THR A 816 -10.90 -16.51 -7.59
C THR A 816 -9.77 -15.56 -7.91
N PHE A 817 -8.76 -15.54 -7.04
CA PHE A 817 -7.48 -14.86 -7.24
C PHE A 817 -6.37 -15.91 -7.24
N ALA A 818 -5.61 -16.02 -8.33
CA ALA A 818 -4.60 -17.04 -8.51
C ALA A 818 -3.27 -16.45 -9.00
N PHE A 819 -2.15 -16.96 -8.49
CA PHE A 819 -0.81 -16.51 -8.88
C PHE A 819 0.26 -17.59 -8.67
N GLU A 820 1.43 -17.41 -9.30
CA GLU A 820 2.61 -18.28 -9.16
C GLU A 820 3.88 -17.41 -9.09
N VAL A 821 4.72 -17.64 -8.07
CA VAL A 821 5.96 -16.88 -7.80
C VAL A 821 7.21 -17.77 -7.72
N GLY A 822 7.08 -19.08 -7.98
CA GLY A 822 8.15 -20.07 -7.92
C GLY A 822 7.93 -21.17 -6.85
N ASN A 823 6.89 -21.07 -6.03
CA ASN A 823 6.59 -22.02 -4.95
C ASN A 823 5.50 -23.06 -5.33
N GLY A 824 4.90 -22.94 -6.52
CA GLY A 824 3.68 -23.65 -6.90
C GLY A 824 2.48 -22.68 -6.97
N PRO A 825 1.43 -23.02 -7.75
CA PRO A 825 0.32 -22.11 -7.98
C PRO A 825 -0.53 -21.96 -6.71
N VAL A 826 -0.77 -20.72 -6.31
CA VAL A 826 -1.59 -20.34 -5.16
C VAL A 826 -2.95 -19.87 -5.65
N VAL A 827 -4.03 -20.31 -4.99
CA VAL A 827 -5.41 -20.00 -5.35
C VAL A 827 -6.20 -19.58 -4.10
N LEU A 828 -6.67 -18.33 -4.08
CA LEU A 828 -7.62 -17.80 -3.10
C LEU A 828 -9.01 -17.73 -3.71
N THR A 829 -10.03 -18.06 -2.92
CA THR A 829 -11.41 -18.07 -3.39
C THR A 829 -12.36 -17.49 -2.36
N VAL A 830 -13.24 -16.59 -2.82
CA VAL A 830 -14.35 -16.03 -2.05
C VAL A 830 -15.65 -16.51 -2.67
N LYS A 831 -16.52 -17.10 -1.84
CA LYS A 831 -17.85 -17.58 -2.25
C LYS A 831 -18.93 -16.72 -1.62
N SER A 832 -19.73 -16.06 -2.45
CA SER A 832 -20.92 -15.32 -2.04
C SER A 832 -22.11 -16.24 -1.78
N HIS A 833 -22.99 -15.84 -0.87
CA HIS A 833 -24.28 -16.52 -0.65
C HIS A 833 -25.31 -16.24 -1.75
N ILE A 834 -25.09 -15.19 -2.54
CA ILE A 834 -25.95 -14.75 -3.63
C ILE A 834 -25.15 -14.81 -4.94
N PRO A 835 -25.76 -15.15 -6.10
CA PRO A 835 -25.10 -15.02 -7.39
C PRO A 835 -24.61 -13.58 -7.64
N LEU A 836 -23.36 -13.45 -8.06
CA LEU A 836 -22.67 -12.20 -8.42
C LEU A 836 -22.86 -11.83 -9.91
N ASN A 837 -23.55 -12.69 -10.67
CA ASN A 837 -23.97 -12.44 -12.04
C ASN A 837 -25.42 -11.96 -12.11
N ASP A 838 -25.83 -11.13 -11.15
CA ASP A 838 -27.20 -10.62 -10.94
C ASP A 838 -27.47 -9.28 -11.65
N LYS A 839 -26.54 -8.84 -12.52
CA LYS A 839 -26.56 -7.55 -13.22
C LYS A 839 -26.44 -6.34 -12.27
N GLN A 840 -25.95 -6.52 -11.05
CA GLN A 840 -25.57 -5.43 -10.14
C GLN A 840 -24.04 -5.22 -10.15
N TRP A 841 -23.62 -4.08 -9.61
CA TRP A 841 -22.20 -3.79 -9.43
C TRP A 841 -21.70 -4.49 -8.17
N HIS A 842 -20.65 -5.29 -8.34
CA HIS A 842 -19.90 -5.92 -7.26
C HIS A 842 -18.48 -5.35 -7.22
N TYR A 843 -17.93 -5.20 -6.02
CA TYR A 843 -16.57 -4.72 -5.78
C TYR A 843 -15.63 -5.90 -5.52
N VAL A 844 -14.45 -5.88 -6.12
CA VAL A 844 -13.39 -6.86 -5.88
C VAL A 844 -12.13 -6.14 -5.48
N ARG A 845 -11.48 -6.63 -4.42
CA ARG A 845 -10.15 -6.21 -3.99
C ARG A 845 -9.29 -7.45 -3.80
N ALA A 846 -8.16 -7.52 -4.51
CA ALA A 846 -7.17 -8.57 -4.38
C ALA A 846 -5.82 -7.94 -4.06
N GLU A 847 -5.10 -8.52 -3.11
CA GLU A 847 -3.77 -8.05 -2.72
C GLU A 847 -2.81 -9.24 -2.66
N ARG A 848 -1.55 -9.01 -3.01
CA ARG A 848 -0.45 -9.92 -2.73
C ARG A 848 0.76 -9.08 -2.33
N ASN A 849 1.34 -9.39 -1.19
CA ASN A 849 2.61 -8.85 -0.75
C ASN A 849 3.56 -10.00 -0.37
N VAL A 850 4.73 -9.67 0.17
CA VAL A 850 5.74 -10.68 0.56
C VAL A 850 5.35 -11.48 1.81
N LYS A 851 4.32 -11.07 2.55
CA LYS A 851 3.85 -11.71 3.78
C LYS A 851 2.56 -12.50 3.59
N GLU A 852 1.68 -12.05 2.73
CA GLU A 852 0.37 -12.64 2.54
C GLU A 852 -0.24 -12.28 1.18
N ALA A 853 -1.29 -13.02 0.81
CA ALA A 853 -2.20 -12.66 -0.26
C ALA A 853 -3.62 -12.60 0.29
N SER A 854 -4.44 -11.68 -0.21
CA SER A 854 -5.81 -11.48 0.24
C SER A 854 -6.79 -11.26 -0.91
N LEU A 855 -8.06 -11.61 -0.68
CA LEU A 855 -9.17 -11.40 -1.61
C LEU A 855 -10.43 -11.03 -0.82
N GLN A 856 -11.08 -9.95 -1.23
CA GLN A 856 -12.36 -9.48 -0.75
C GLN A 856 -13.31 -9.23 -1.91
N VAL A 857 -14.58 -9.59 -1.71
CA VAL A 857 -15.67 -9.32 -2.65
C VAL A 857 -16.80 -8.65 -1.88
N ASP A 858 -17.23 -7.47 -2.34
CA ASP A 858 -18.21 -6.63 -1.65
C ASP A 858 -17.85 -6.42 -0.17
N GLN A 859 -18.81 -6.60 0.74
CA GLN A 859 -18.64 -6.53 2.19
C GLN A 859 -18.45 -7.92 2.82
N LEU A 860 -18.12 -8.94 2.02
CA LEU A 860 -17.82 -10.27 2.55
C LEU A 860 -16.51 -10.25 3.36
N PRO A 861 -16.35 -11.17 4.33
CA PRO A 861 -15.12 -11.27 5.10
C PRO A 861 -13.88 -11.43 4.21
N LEU A 862 -12.84 -10.67 4.51
CA LEU A 862 -11.53 -10.77 3.85
C LEU A 862 -11.00 -12.20 4.00
N ARG A 863 -10.59 -12.83 2.89
CA ARG A 863 -9.87 -14.10 2.88
C ARG A 863 -8.40 -13.82 2.63
N PHE A 864 -7.52 -14.40 3.43
CA PHE A 864 -6.08 -14.25 3.25
C PHE A 864 -5.35 -15.59 3.41
N LEU A 865 -4.14 -15.66 2.84
CA LEU A 865 -3.20 -16.77 2.95
C LEU A 865 -1.81 -16.20 3.24
N GLU A 866 -1.16 -16.71 4.27
CA GLU A 866 0.22 -16.34 4.61
C GLU A 866 1.20 -16.89 3.57
N ALA A 867 2.20 -16.09 3.24
CA ALA A 867 3.31 -16.48 2.38
C ALA A 867 4.34 -17.32 3.16
N PRO A 868 4.98 -18.32 2.52
CA PRO A 868 6.05 -19.08 3.16
C PRO A 868 7.23 -18.19 3.58
N SER A 869 7.74 -18.34 4.81
CA SER A 869 8.81 -17.49 5.38
C SER A 869 10.13 -17.48 4.60
N ASP A 870 10.41 -18.54 3.86
CA ASP A 870 11.65 -18.71 3.08
C ASP A 870 11.38 -19.07 1.60
N GLY A 871 10.16 -18.82 1.12
CA GLY A 871 9.77 -19.06 -0.27
C GLY A 871 10.29 -18.00 -1.25
N HIS A 872 10.00 -18.21 -2.53
CA HIS A 872 10.19 -17.18 -3.55
C HIS A 872 9.19 -16.03 -3.36
N ASN A 873 9.69 -14.80 -3.38
CA ASN A 873 8.92 -13.60 -3.08
C ASN A 873 8.72 -12.65 -4.27
N ARG A 874 9.39 -12.90 -5.40
CA ARG A 874 9.40 -12.00 -6.58
C ARG A 874 8.49 -12.51 -7.69
N LEU A 875 7.49 -11.73 -8.07
CA LEU A 875 6.60 -12.02 -9.20
C LEU A 875 7.19 -11.43 -10.51
N GLN A 876 7.83 -12.27 -11.32
CA GLN A 876 8.43 -11.89 -12.59
C GLN A 876 7.48 -12.11 -13.77
N LEU A 877 6.85 -11.04 -14.24
CA LEU A 877 5.95 -11.03 -15.40
C LEU A 877 6.68 -10.45 -16.62
N ASN A 878 6.39 -10.97 -17.81
CA ASN A 878 7.00 -10.47 -19.06
C ASN A 878 5.99 -10.30 -20.22
N GLY A 879 4.76 -10.78 -20.06
CA GLY A 879 3.66 -10.59 -21.01
C GLY A 879 2.92 -9.27 -20.79
N GLN A 880 2.02 -8.93 -21.72
CA GLN A 880 1.09 -7.81 -21.54
C GLN A 880 0.02 -8.13 -20.49
N LEU A 881 -0.53 -7.09 -19.87
CA LEU A 881 -1.66 -7.19 -18.96
C LEU A 881 -2.96 -7.22 -19.76
N PHE A 882 -3.74 -8.28 -19.66
CA PHE A 882 -5.03 -8.45 -20.33
C PHE A 882 -6.18 -8.19 -19.36
N ILE A 883 -7.15 -7.36 -19.77
CA ILE A 883 -8.35 -7.01 -19.00
C ILE A 883 -9.58 -7.48 -19.77
N GLY A 884 -10.50 -8.16 -19.08
CA GLY A 884 -11.71 -8.74 -19.65
C GLY A 884 -11.46 -9.97 -20.52
N GLY A 885 -10.24 -10.52 -20.53
CA GLY A 885 -9.94 -11.75 -21.25
C GLY A 885 -8.53 -12.27 -21.03
N THR A 886 -8.16 -13.28 -21.81
CA THR A 886 -6.88 -14.00 -21.71
C THR A 886 -6.05 -13.84 -22.98
N ALA A 887 -4.75 -14.08 -22.88
CA ALA A 887 -3.88 -14.12 -24.06
C ALA A 887 -4.33 -15.15 -25.11
N SER A 888 -4.98 -16.24 -24.66
CA SER A 888 -5.51 -17.32 -25.52
C SER A 888 -6.88 -17.04 -26.15
N ARG A 889 -7.60 -15.99 -25.72
CA ARG A 889 -8.96 -15.63 -26.18
C ARG A 889 -10.04 -16.71 -25.99
N GLN A 890 -9.85 -17.64 -25.05
CA GLN A 890 -10.80 -18.75 -24.81
C GLN A 890 -11.65 -18.60 -23.53
N LYS A 891 -11.44 -17.56 -22.73
CA LYS A 891 -12.12 -17.36 -21.43
C LYS A 891 -12.41 -15.87 -21.13
N GLY A 892 -12.88 -15.12 -22.12
CA GLY A 892 -13.20 -13.69 -21.94
C GLY A 892 -14.33 -13.45 -20.96
N PHE A 893 -14.30 -12.28 -20.34
CA PHE A 893 -15.37 -11.77 -19.50
C PHE A 893 -16.41 -11.06 -20.38
N LEU A 894 -17.69 -11.32 -20.09
CA LEU A 894 -18.82 -10.60 -20.67
C LEU A 894 -19.46 -9.75 -19.59
N GLY A 895 -19.60 -8.44 -19.80
CA GLY A 895 -20.12 -7.52 -18.80
C GLY A 895 -19.36 -6.21 -18.75
N CYS A 896 -19.40 -5.52 -17.63
CA CYS A 896 -18.69 -4.26 -17.42
C CYS A 896 -17.62 -4.38 -16.34
N ILE A 897 -16.50 -3.69 -16.54
CA ILE A 897 -15.47 -3.43 -15.52
C ILE A 897 -15.35 -1.92 -15.34
N ARG A 898 -15.23 -1.44 -14.10
CA ARG A 898 -15.14 -0.01 -13.75
C ARG A 898 -14.09 0.23 -12.67
N ALA A 899 -13.46 1.40 -12.73
CA ALA A 899 -12.52 1.91 -11.74
C ALA A 899 -11.42 0.90 -11.43
N LEU A 900 -10.83 0.31 -12.47
CA LEU A 900 -9.74 -0.64 -12.34
C LEU A 900 -8.47 0.09 -11.89
N ASN A 901 -8.11 -0.15 -10.63
CA ASN A 901 -6.88 0.32 -10.02
C ASN A 901 -5.92 -0.86 -9.85
N VAL A 902 -4.66 -0.64 -10.20
CA VAL A 902 -3.58 -1.61 -10.05
C VAL A 902 -2.34 -0.90 -9.54
N ASN A 903 -1.87 -1.24 -8.33
CA ASN A 903 -0.72 -0.63 -7.66
C ASN A 903 -0.80 0.90 -7.59
N GLY A 904 -1.97 1.42 -7.22
CA GLY A 904 -2.20 2.86 -7.17
C GLY A 904 -2.43 3.55 -8.52
N LEU A 905 -2.17 2.86 -9.64
CA LEU A 905 -2.42 3.37 -10.99
C LEU A 905 -3.82 2.99 -11.46
N THR A 906 -4.68 3.99 -11.63
CA THR A 906 -5.98 3.78 -12.29
C THR A 906 -5.82 3.70 -13.81
N LEU A 907 -6.12 2.55 -14.40
CA LEU A 907 -5.97 2.32 -15.84
C LEU A 907 -7.16 2.91 -16.60
N ASP A 908 -6.92 3.78 -17.59
CA ASP A 908 -7.97 4.41 -18.41
C ASP A 908 -8.63 3.38 -19.35
N LEU A 909 -9.74 2.79 -18.89
CA LEU A 909 -10.53 1.80 -19.62
C LEU A 909 -11.37 2.47 -20.70
N ASP A 910 -11.84 3.70 -20.45
CA ASP A 910 -12.75 4.43 -21.33
C ASP A 910 -12.08 4.76 -22.66
N GLU A 911 -10.91 5.42 -22.63
CA GLU A 911 -10.15 5.75 -23.82
C GLU A 911 -9.65 4.49 -24.54
N ARG A 912 -9.22 3.48 -23.78
CA ARG A 912 -8.75 2.22 -24.36
C ARG A 912 -9.87 1.44 -25.06
N ALA A 913 -11.09 1.47 -24.52
CA ALA A 913 -12.25 0.81 -25.09
C ALA A 913 -12.70 1.47 -26.40
N LYS A 914 -12.64 2.81 -26.53
CA LYS A 914 -12.99 3.52 -27.78
C LYS A 914 -12.18 3.04 -28.99
N MET A 915 -10.95 2.57 -28.75
CA MET A 915 -10.03 2.09 -29.79
C MET A 915 -10.08 0.57 -30.00
N THR A 916 -10.86 -0.19 -29.23
CA THR A 916 -10.78 -1.66 -29.20
C THR A 916 -12.07 -2.31 -29.72
N PRO A 917 -12.03 -3.10 -30.81
CA PRO A 917 -13.20 -3.83 -31.30
C PRO A 917 -13.77 -4.82 -30.27
N GLY A 918 -15.10 -4.93 -30.19
CA GLY A 918 -15.78 -5.85 -29.26
C GLY A 918 -15.83 -5.36 -27.81
N VAL A 919 -15.34 -4.14 -27.55
CA VAL A 919 -15.43 -3.43 -26.26
C VAL A 919 -16.05 -2.05 -26.53
N SER A 920 -16.88 -1.53 -25.63
CA SER A 920 -17.37 -0.15 -25.67
C SER A 920 -16.98 0.62 -24.43
N SER A 921 -16.76 1.92 -24.57
CA SER A 921 -16.59 2.84 -23.45
C SER A 921 -17.89 2.97 -22.65
N GLY A 922 -17.77 3.14 -21.32
CA GLY A 922 -18.90 3.23 -20.40
C GLY A 922 -19.59 1.89 -20.11
N CYS A 923 -20.62 1.94 -19.26
CA CYS A 923 -21.47 0.79 -18.94
C CYS A 923 -22.95 1.21 -18.84
N PRO A 924 -23.74 1.15 -19.93
CA PRO A 924 -25.10 1.67 -19.95
C PRO A 924 -26.05 0.96 -18.95
N GLY A 925 -27.01 1.72 -18.39
CA GLY A 925 -28.19 1.20 -17.70
C GLY A 925 -28.21 1.35 -16.17
N HIS A 926 -27.65 2.42 -15.61
CA HIS A 926 -27.69 2.72 -14.17
C HIS A 926 -29.11 2.98 -13.67
N CYS A 927 -29.91 3.80 -14.37
CA CYS A 927 -31.27 4.20 -13.98
C CYS A 927 -32.36 3.17 -14.30
N SER A 928 -32.07 1.86 -14.19
CA SER A 928 -33.05 0.80 -14.45
C SER A 928 -34.28 0.89 -13.53
N SER A 929 -35.47 0.61 -14.07
CA SER A 929 -36.77 0.81 -13.40
C SER A 929 -37.01 -0.02 -12.13
N GLN A 930 -36.13 -0.98 -11.81
CA GLN A 930 -36.26 -1.88 -10.67
C GLN A 930 -35.52 -1.39 -9.41
N ASN A 931 -34.54 -0.48 -9.54
CA ASN A 931 -33.71 -0.08 -8.41
C ASN A 931 -34.02 1.38 -7.97
N ARG A 932 -34.37 1.57 -6.69
CA ARG A 932 -34.74 2.88 -6.11
C ARG A 932 -33.51 3.76 -5.82
N LEU A 933 -32.63 3.96 -6.81
CA LEU A 933 -31.38 4.73 -6.67
C LEU A 933 -31.60 6.19 -6.23
N CYS A 934 -32.74 6.76 -6.61
CA CYS A 934 -33.22 8.05 -6.14
C CYS A 934 -34.43 7.84 -5.25
N HIS A 935 -34.35 8.30 -4.01
CA HIS A 935 -35.40 8.15 -3.01
C HIS A 935 -36.40 9.31 -3.08
N ASN A 936 -37.50 9.20 -2.34
CA ASN A 936 -38.46 10.29 -2.14
C ASN A 936 -38.91 11.01 -3.43
N ARG A 937 -39.18 10.24 -4.48
CA ARG A 937 -39.60 10.72 -5.82
C ARG A 937 -38.54 11.51 -6.60
N GLY A 938 -37.27 11.38 -6.26
CA GLY A 938 -36.17 11.85 -7.10
C GLY A 938 -36.13 11.15 -8.46
N ARG A 939 -35.83 11.88 -9.53
CA ARG A 939 -35.70 11.33 -10.88
C ARG A 939 -34.26 10.93 -11.14
N CYS A 940 -34.01 9.66 -11.46
CA CYS A 940 -32.69 9.20 -11.89
C CYS A 940 -32.42 9.65 -13.34
N ILE A 941 -31.28 10.31 -13.54
CA ILE A 941 -30.80 10.77 -14.85
C ILE A 941 -29.49 10.04 -15.17
N GLU A 942 -29.47 9.31 -16.29
CA GLU A 942 -28.28 8.63 -16.79
C GLU A 942 -27.27 9.63 -17.37
N LYS A 943 -25.99 9.47 -17.06
CA LYS A 943 -24.86 10.22 -17.63
C LYS A 943 -23.80 9.25 -18.15
N SER A 944 -22.93 9.70 -19.06
CA SER A 944 -21.77 8.91 -19.52
C SER A 944 -20.82 8.54 -18.38
N SER A 945 -20.75 9.39 -17.34
CA SER A 945 -20.02 9.19 -16.09
C SER A 945 -20.91 8.74 -14.93
N GLY A 946 -21.98 7.96 -15.15
CA GLY A 946 -22.80 7.37 -14.07
C GLY A 946 -24.26 7.83 -14.05
N TYR A 947 -24.79 8.18 -12.87
CA TYR A 947 -26.15 8.70 -12.73
C TYR A 947 -26.23 9.85 -11.72
N VAL A 948 -27.24 10.70 -11.86
CA VAL A 948 -27.54 11.79 -10.93
C VAL A 948 -29.01 11.73 -10.54
N CYS A 949 -29.31 11.95 -9.27
CA CYS A 949 -30.69 12.10 -8.81
C CYS A 949 -31.12 13.56 -8.87
N ASP A 950 -32.05 13.86 -9.77
CA ASP A 950 -32.75 15.13 -9.80
C ASP A 950 -33.83 15.14 -8.70
N CYS A 951 -33.53 15.89 -7.64
CA CYS A 951 -34.42 16.08 -6.50
C CYS A 951 -35.30 17.32 -6.63
N THR A 952 -35.32 18.04 -7.75
CA THR A 952 -35.94 19.37 -7.89
C THR A 952 -37.41 19.39 -7.47
N HIS A 953 -38.17 18.35 -7.83
CA HIS A 953 -39.60 18.21 -7.51
C HIS A 953 -39.88 17.38 -6.24
N SER A 954 -38.85 17.12 -5.43
CA SER A 954 -38.94 16.43 -4.15
C SER A 954 -38.78 17.43 -2.99
N ALA A 955 -39.50 17.20 -1.88
CA ALA A 955 -39.29 17.90 -0.62
C ALA A 955 -37.97 17.55 0.09
N TYR A 956 -37.14 16.69 -0.52
CA TYR A 956 -35.85 16.24 -0.03
C TYR A 956 -34.73 16.68 -0.99
N GLY A 957 -33.50 16.74 -0.50
CA GLY A 957 -32.27 17.05 -1.24
C GLY A 957 -31.18 15.99 -1.02
N GLY A 958 -29.93 16.34 -1.37
CA GLY A 958 -28.79 15.42 -1.30
C GLY A 958 -28.69 14.48 -2.51
N PRO A 959 -27.58 13.72 -2.63
CA PRO A 959 -27.23 12.97 -3.84
C PRO A 959 -28.21 11.84 -4.21
N HIS A 960 -28.97 11.37 -3.22
CA HIS A 960 -29.99 10.31 -3.38
C HIS A 960 -31.40 10.80 -3.03
N CYS A 961 -31.62 12.12 -2.89
CA CYS A 961 -32.88 12.72 -2.46
C CYS A 961 -33.38 12.22 -1.08
N GLN A 962 -32.48 12.07 -0.12
CA GLN A 962 -32.80 11.62 1.25
C GLN A 962 -32.68 12.71 2.31
N LYS A 963 -31.94 13.80 2.05
CA LYS A 963 -31.74 14.89 3.02
C LYS A 963 -33.02 15.70 3.15
N GLU A 964 -33.63 15.73 4.33
CA GLU A 964 -34.84 16.53 4.55
C GLU A 964 -34.57 18.03 4.39
N VAL A 965 -35.47 18.75 3.72
CA VAL A 965 -35.43 20.21 3.68
C VAL A 965 -36.30 20.74 4.82
N SER A 966 -35.70 21.42 5.79
CA SER A 966 -36.42 21.89 6.97
C SER A 966 -36.04 23.30 7.40
N VAL A 967 -37.02 24.01 7.97
CA VAL A 967 -36.93 25.45 8.26
C VAL A 967 -37.65 25.77 9.56
N SER A 968 -37.07 26.68 10.34
CA SER A 968 -37.66 27.24 11.55
C SER A 968 -38.56 28.44 11.20
N PHE A 969 -39.76 28.45 11.78
CA PHE A 969 -40.77 29.50 11.67
C PHE A 969 -40.92 30.24 13.00
N GLU A 970 -41.03 31.56 12.91
CA GLU A 970 -41.37 32.44 14.03
C GLU A 970 -42.83 32.92 13.91
N SER A 971 -43.34 33.61 14.94
CA SER A 971 -44.76 34.03 15.01
C SER A 971 -45.22 34.90 13.85
N GLY A 972 -44.30 35.60 13.19
CA GLY A 972 -44.56 36.45 12.04
C GLY A 972 -44.30 35.78 10.68
N THR A 973 -43.70 34.60 10.66
CA THR A 973 -43.17 33.99 9.45
C THR A 973 -44.28 33.37 8.59
N SER A 974 -44.25 33.65 7.30
CA SER A 974 -45.16 33.09 6.30
C SER A 974 -44.41 32.73 5.03
N VAL A 975 -44.71 31.55 4.49
CA VAL A 975 -44.26 31.14 3.16
C VAL A 975 -45.47 30.90 2.29
N THR A 976 -45.66 31.73 1.27
CA THR A 976 -46.77 31.60 0.33
C THR A 976 -46.26 31.25 -1.06
N TYR A 977 -46.70 30.11 -1.58
CA TYR A 977 -46.54 29.71 -2.96
C TYR A 977 -47.79 30.11 -3.75
N THR A 978 -47.62 30.95 -4.76
CA THR A 978 -48.71 31.43 -5.63
C THR A 978 -48.73 30.61 -6.92
N PHE A 979 -49.87 30.05 -7.26
CA PHE A 979 -50.07 29.30 -8.50
C PHE A 979 -50.36 30.32 -9.62
N GLN A 980 -49.57 30.29 -10.70
CA GLN A 980 -49.82 31.15 -11.86
C GLN A 980 -51.14 30.79 -12.53
N GLU A 981 -52.00 31.78 -12.79
CA GLU A 981 -53.13 31.62 -13.71
C GLU A 981 -52.61 31.43 -15.14
N PRO A 982 -53.24 30.55 -15.95
CA PRO A 982 -53.00 30.55 -17.39
C PRO A 982 -53.68 31.79 -17.99
N PHE A 983 -53.00 32.95 -17.97
CA PHE A 983 -53.41 34.03 -18.85
C PHE A 983 -53.10 33.63 -20.29
N SER A 984 -54.19 33.43 -21.02
CA SER A 984 -54.27 33.26 -22.46
C SER A 984 -53.75 34.50 -23.20
N VAL A 985 -52.50 34.47 -23.64
CA VAL A 985 -52.04 35.31 -24.75
C VAL A 985 -51.22 34.44 -25.70
N MET A 986 -51.61 34.46 -26.98
CA MET A 986 -50.97 33.83 -28.14
C MET A 986 -51.04 32.31 -28.24
N ARG A 987 -52.25 31.83 -28.58
CA ARG A 987 -52.48 30.51 -29.17
C ARG A 987 -51.98 30.55 -30.62
N ASN A 988 -50.82 29.96 -30.89
CA ASN A 988 -50.55 29.39 -32.21
C ASN A 988 -50.15 27.92 -32.06
N LYS A 989 -50.99 27.06 -32.61
CA LYS A 989 -50.91 25.60 -32.54
C LYS A 989 -49.72 25.12 -33.35
N SER A 990 -48.77 24.45 -32.70
CA SER A 990 -48.43 23.05 -33.02
C SER A 990 -47.14 22.64 -32.28
N ARG A 991 -47.26 21.76 -31.29
CA ARG A 991 -46.48 20.50 -31.21
C ARG A 991 -46.74 19.80 -29.88
N GLN A 992 -46.86 18.48 -29.99
CA GLN A 992 -47.15 17.52 -28.94
C GLN A 992 -46.22 17.65 -27.73
N SER A 993 -46.81 17.96 -26.59
CA SER A 993 -46.40 17.61 -25.22
C SER A 993 -47.62 17.97 -24.36
N SER A 994 -48.25 17.11 -23.55
CA SER A 994 -47.82 15.88 -22.89
C SER A 994 -49.07 15.02 -22.66
N ALA A 995 -49.10 13.82 -23.23
CA ALA A 995 -50.13 12.82 -23.01
C ALA A 995 -49.98 12.12 -21.64
N ILE A 996 -49.92 12.88 -20.54
CA ILE A 996 -49.82 12.34 -19.17
C ILE A 996 -50.94 12.84 -18.24
N TYR A 997 -51.69 13.89 -18.60
CA TYR A 997 -52.82 14.40 -17.80
C TYR A 997 -54.18 14.21 -18.48
N ALA A 998 -54.39 13.05 -19.11
CA ALA A 998 -55.69 12.64 -19.60
C ALA A 998 -56.00 11.22 -19.08
N GLN A 999 -56.26 11.11 -17.77
CA GLN A 999 -57.05 10.05 -17.13
C GLN A 999 -57.04 10.22 -15.59
N SER A 1000 -57.96 11.03 -15.06
CA SER A 1000 -58.38 10.99 -13.65
C SER A 1000 -59.61 11.88 -13.49
N SER A 1001 -60.81 11.33 -13.63
CA SER A 1001 -62.09 12.03 -13.39
C SER A 1001 -62.44 12.14 -11.89
N LYS A 1002 -61.43 12.11 -11.01
CA LYS A 1002 -61.59 12.14 -9.55
C LYS A 1002 -60.63 13.18 -8.95
N SER A 1003 -61.14 13.95 -7.98
CA SER A 1003 -60.35 14.81 -7.09
C SER A 1003 -59.24 14.04 -6.40
N ARG A 1004 -58.00 14.51 -6.51
CA ARG A 1004 -56.84 13.88 -5.85
C ARG A 1004 -55.92 14.93 -5.23
N GLU A 1005 -55.71 14.82 -3.92
CA GLU A 1005 -54.79 15.67 -3.17
C GLU A 1005 -53.84 14.80 -2.33
N ASN A 1006 -52.54 15.05 -2.45
CA ASN A 1006 -51.49 14.38 -1.69
C ASN A 1006 -50.71 15.39 -0.87
N VAL A 1007 -50.74 15.30 0.45
CA VAL A 1007 -50.04 16.22 1.35
C VAL A 1007 -49.15 15.43 2.27
N ALA A 1008 -47.89 15.82 2.40
CA ALA A 1008 -46.99 15.24 3.39
C ALA A 1008 -46.09 16.33 3.98
N PHE A 1009 -45.94 16.36 5.30
CA PHE A 1009 -44.99 17.21 5.98
C PHE A 1009 -44.69 16.69 7.38
N ARG A 1010 -43.58 17.14 7.96
CA ARG A 1010 -43.26 16.92 9.37
C ARG A 1010 -43.24 18.26 10.08
N PHE A 1011 -43.60 18.28 11.36
CA PHE A 1011 -43.56 19.51 12.15
C PHE A 1011 -43.20 19.25 13.60
N LEU A 1012 -42.57 20.24 14.24
CA LEU A 1012 -42.27 20.26 15.66
C LEU A 1012 -42.71 21.61 16.23
N THR A 1013 -43.57 21.62 17.26
CA THR A 1013 -44.02 22.85 17.94
C THR A 1013 -44.46 22.59 19.38
N THR A 1014 -44.43 23.63 20.20
CA THR A 1014 -44.99 23.69 21.57
C THR A 1014 -46.13 24.68 21.68
N LYS A 1015 -46.62 25.22 20.56
CA LYS A 1015 -47.63 26.29 20.51
C LYS A 1015 -48.92 25.81 19.84
N ALA A 1016 -50.05 26.19 20.42
CA ALA A 1016 -51.40 25.97 19.91
C ALA A 1016 -52.30 27.16 20.33
N PRO A 1017 -53.28 27.59 19.52
CA PRO A 1017 -53.56 27.12 18.15
C PRO A 1017 -52.48 27.58 17.16
N ALA A 1018 -52.29 26.83 16.07
CA ALA A 1018 -51.25 27.11 15.07
C ALA A 1018 -51.67 26.71 13.65
N MET A 1019 -51.32 27.51 12.64
CA MET A 1019 -51.60 27.23 11.23
C MET A 1019 -50.41 26.51 10.56
N LEU A 1020 -50.57 25.21 10.25
CA LEU A 1020 -49.51 24.42 9.62
C LEU A 1020 -49.48 24.65 8.10
N MET A 1021 -50.64 24.56 7.45
CA MET A 1021 -50.78 24.73 6.00
C MET A 1021 -52.21 25.17 5.64
N THR A 1022 -52.34 26.08 4.70
CA THR A 1022 -53.62 26.39 4.04
C THR A 1022 -53.46 26.43 2.53
N VAL A 1023 -54.46 25.94 1.81
CA VAL A 1023 -54.57 26.00 0.35
C VAL A 1023 -55.88 26.71 0.02
N THR A 1024 -55.82 27.75 -0.79
CA THR A 1024 -56.99 28.57 -1.16
C THR A 1024 -57.19 28.58 -2.67
N THR A 1025 -58.43 28.66 -3.12
CA THR A 1025 -58.78 28.77 -4.54
C THR A 1025 -59.33 30.16 -4.89
N TYR A 1026 -59.38 30.50 -6.18
CA TYR A 1026 -60.02 31.73 -6.66
C TYR A 1026 -61.54 31.75 -6.37
N HIS A 1027 -62.15 30.59 -6.20
CA HIS A 1027 -63.58 30.44 -5.89
C HIS A 1027 -63.88 30.45 -4.38
N GLN A 1028 -62.96 30.94 -3.54
CA GLN A 1028 -63.12 30.97 -2.07
C GLN A 1028 -63.35 29.58 -1.44
N GLN A 1029 -62.88 28.51 -2.08
CA GLN A 1029 -62.76 27.19 -1.45
C GLN A 1029 -61.41 27.08 -0.76
N TYR A 1030 -61.32 26.30 0.31
CA TYR A 1030 -60.06 26.12 1.01
C TYR A 1030 -59.89 24.72 1.63
N MET A 1031 -58.63 24.36 1.83
CA MET A 1031 -58.19 23.26 2.69
C MET A 1031 -57.24 23.85 3.72
N ALA A 1032 -57.44 23.57 5.00
CA ALA A 1032 -56.54 24.02 6.06
C ALA A 1032 -56.17 22.86 6.99
N VAL A 1033 -54.93 22.84 7.44
CA VAL A 1033 -54.42 21.92 8.47
C VAL A 1033 -53.92 22.78 9.62
N ILE A 1034 -54.56 22.64 10.78
CA ILE A 1034 -54.30 23.47 11.96
C ILE A 1034 -54.12 22.62 13.21
N LEU A 1035 -53.46 23.18 14.21
CA LEU A 1035 -53.60 22.75 15.60
C LEU A 1035 -54.67 23.63 16.25
N ALA A 1036 -55.71 23.02 16.78
CA ALA A 1036 -56.77 23.70 17.52
C ALA A 1036 -56.27 24.20 18.89
N HIS A 1037 -57.11 24.92 19.66
CA HIS A 1037 -56.72 25.49 20.97
C HIS A 1037 -56.23 24.45 21.98
N ASN A 1038 -56.83 23.26 21.96
CA ASN A 1038 -56.41 22.13 22.80
C ASN A 1038 -55.17 21.38 22.26
N GLY A 1039 -54.59 21.84 21.13
CA GLY A 1039 -53.44 21.25 20.46
C GLY A 1039 -53.76 20.02 19.60
N SER A 1040 -55.02 19.61 19.48
CA SER A 1040 -55.44 18.54 18.57
C SER A 1040 -55.26 18.94 17.10
N LEU A 1041 -54.92 17.99 16.24
CA LEU A 1041 -54.81 18.21 14.80
C LEU A 1041 -56.21 18.26 14.19
N GLN A 1042 -56.51 19.33 13.45
CA GLN A 1042 -57.73 19.44 12.67
C GLN A 1042 -57.42 19.66 11.19
N ILE A 1043 -58.17 18.98 10.34
CA ILE A 1043 -58.11 19.07 8.87
C ILE A 1043 -59.47 19.58 8.39
N TRP A 1044 -59.47 20.75 7.77
CA TRP A 1044 -60.66 21.46 7.32
C TRP A 1044 -60.72 21.44 5.79
N TYR A 1045 -61.90 21.11 5.25
CA TYR A 1045 -62.21 21.20 3.83
C TYR A 1045 -63.50 21.99 3.61
N GLN A 1046 -63.40 23.16 2.96
CA GLN A 1046 -64.54 23.94 2.50
C GLN A 1046 -64.62 23.88 0.97
N LEU A 1047 -65.31 22.85 0.47
CA LEU A 1047 -65.42 22.57 -0.97
C LEU A 1047 -66.70 23.14 -1.61
N ASN A 1048 -67.70 23.49 -0.80
CA ASN A 1048 -68.93 24.14 -1.25
C ASN A 1048 -69.35 25.22 -0.26
N ARG A 1049 -69.40 26.48 -0.71
CA ARG A 1049 -69.73 27.64 0.13
C ARG A 1049 -71.12 27.58 0.76
N GLU A 1050 -72.05 26.85 0.14
CA GLU A 1050 -73.42 26.68 0.64
C GLU A 1050 -73.54 25.65 1.77
N LYS A 1051 -72.47 24.91 2.07
CA LYS A 1051 -72.43 23.90 3.14
C LYS A 1051 -71.42 24.29 4.22
N GLN A 1052 -71.61 23.75 5.42
CA GLN A 1052 -70.59 23.81 6.47
C GLN A 1052 -69.33 23.02 6.06
N PRO A 1053 -68.15 23.42 6.55
CA PRO A 1053 -66.89 22.73 6.26
C PRO A 1053 -66.87 21.32 6.82
N ASP A 1054 -66.26 20.42 6.07
CA ASP A 1054 -65.91 19.09 6.57
C ASP A 1054 -64.68 19.22 7.47
N VAL A 1055 -64.84 18.97 8.77
CA VAL A 1055 -63.77 19.04 9.79
C VAL A 1055 -63.45 17.65 10.32
N PHE A 1056 -62.19 17.27 10.24
CA PHE A 1056 -61.71 15.99 10.74
C PHE A 1056 -60.67 16.22 11.83
N THR A 1057 -60.79 15.49 12.95
CA THR A 1057 -59.86 15.55 14.08
C THR A 1057 -59.20 14.18 14.28
N PRO A 1058 -58.11 13.86 13.54
CA PRO A 1058 -57.52 12.53 13.57
C PRO A 1058 -56.89 12.15 14.90
N THR A 1059 -56.45 13.14 15.68
CA THR A 1059 -55.81 12.91 16.99
C THR A 1059 -56.57 13.66 18.07
N GLN A 1060 -56.97 12.97 19.13
CA GLN A 1060 -57.63 13.58 20.29
C GLN A 1060 -56.62 14.19 21.29
N HIS A 1061 -55.33 13.82 21.19
CA HIS A 1061 -54.26 14.34 22.03
C HIS A 1061 -53.55 15.54 21.38
N SER A 1062 -52.96 16.40 22.22
CA SER A 1062 -52.20 17.56 21.77
C SER A 1062 -50.91 17.15 21.05
N LEU A 1063 -50.72 17.64 19.83
CA LEU A 1063 -49.47 17.50 19.07
C LEU A 1063 -48.50 18.67 19.29
N ALA A 1064 -48.90 19.70 20.05
CA ALA A 1064 -48.05 20.82 20.46
C ALA A 1064 -47.16 20.44 21.67
N ASN A 1065 -46.48 19.30 21.60
CA ASN A 1065 -45.75 18.70 22.72
C ASN A 1065 -44.22 18.76 22.58
N GLY A 1066 -43.70 19.49 21.60
CA GLY A 1066 -42.26 19.63 21.35
C GLY A 1066 -41.60 18.41 20.72
N LYS A 1067 -42.35 17.37 20.32
CA LYS A 1067 -41.84 16.23 19.54
C LYS A 1067 -42.09 16.47 18.05
N LEU A 1068 -41.29 15.80 17.21
CA LEU A 1068 -41.44 15.83 15.75
C LEU A 1068 -42.58 14.87 15.34
N HIS A 1069 -43.58 15.39 14.66
CA HIS A 1069 -44.75 14.64 14.16
C HIS A 1069 -44.74 14.58 12.64
N ARG A 1070 -45.26 13.49 12.06
CA ARG A 1070 -45.39 13.31 10.61
C ARG A 1070 -46.87 13.29 10.23
N ILE A 1071 -47.23 14.11 9.25
CA ILE A 1071 -48.59 14.17 8.70
C ILE A 1071 -48.53 13.76 7.24
N GLN A 1072 -49.33 12.76 6.86
CA GLN A 1072 -49.48 12.33 5.47
C GLN A 1072 -50.97 12.12 5.16
N LEU A 1073 -51.49 12.94 4.25
CA LEU A 1073 -52.88 12.98 3.82
C LEU A 1073 -52.96 12.59 2.35
N HIS A 1074 -53.86 11.66 2.05
CA HIS A 1074 -54.18 11.26 0.69
C HIS A 1074 -55.69 11.32 0.49
N ARG A 1075 -56.19 12.21 -0.38
CA ARG A 1075 -57.60 12.25 -0.75
C ARG A 1075 -57.79 11.74 -2.16
N GLU A 1076 -58.80 10.90 -2.36
CA GLU A 1076 -59.32 10.48 -3.65
C GLU A 1076 -60.86 10.54 -3.65
N GLY A 1077 -61.43 11.50 -4.39
CA GLY A 1077 -62.87 11.73 -4.39
C GLY A 1077 -63.36 12.19 -3.02
N ARG A 1078 -64.34 11.47 -2.45
CA ARG A 1078 -64.85 11.74 -1.09
C ARG A 1078 -63.97 11.13 0.00
N ASP A 1079 -63.07 10.21 -0.34
CA ASP A 1079 -62.35 9.43 0.66
C ASP A 1079 -61.00 10.08 0.96
N MET A 1080 -60.73 10.38 2.23
CA MET A 1080 -59.48 10.94 2.72
C MET A 1080 -58.83 9.97 3.70
N TYR A 1081 -57.55 9.68 3.49
CA TYR A 1081 -56.74 8.75 4.26
C TYR A 1081 -55.64 9.52 4.98
N VAL A 1082 -55.51 9.28 6.29
CA VAL A 1082 -54.42 9.81 7.12
C VAL A 1082 -53.50 8.66 7.48
N GLN A 1083 -52.32 8.59 6.87
CA GLN A 1083 -51.51 7.36 6.81
C GLN A 1083 -50.84 6.99 8.13
N ASP A 1084 -50.39 7.96 8.93
CA ASP A 1084 -49.70 7.69 10.22
C ASP A 1084 -50.64 7.15 11.32
N ILE A 1085 -51.97 7.25 11.10
CA ILE A 1085 -53.03 6.81 12.03
C ILE A 1085 -53.93 5.74 11.37
N ASN A 1086 -53.65 5.41 10.09
CA ASN A 1086 -54.36 4.43 9.26
C ASN A 1086 -55.90 4.57 9.28
N GLN A 1087 -56.39 5.82 9.33
CA GLN A 1087 -57.82 6.12 9.47
C GLN A 1087 -58.38 6.74 8.19
N LYS A 1088 -59.59 6.28 7.81
CA LYS A 1088 -60.33 6.75 6.64
C LYS A 1088 -61.45 7.68 7.07
N TYR A 1089 -61.51 8.84 6.43
CA TYR A 1089 -62.54 9.87 6.57
C TYR A 1089 -63.27 10.06 5.25
N ARG A 1090 -64.53 10.49 5.31
CA ARG A 1090 -65.35 10.70 4.12
C ARG A 1090 -65.94 12.11 4.12
N LEU A 1091 -65.65 12.87 3.07
CA LEU A 1091 -66.14 14.23 2.88
C LEU A 1091 -67.58 14.23 2.39
N SER A 1092 -68.30 15.31 2.70
CA SER A 1092 -69.69 15.54 2.28
C SER A 1092 -69.85 15.67 0.76
N THR A 1093 -68.78 16.02 0.03
CA THR A 1093 -68.76 16.20 -1.44
C THR A 1093 -67.47 15.69 -2.07
N ASP A 1094 -67.54 15.27 -3.34
CA ASP A 1094 -66.42 14.87 -4.20
C ASP A 1094 -65.88 16.02 -5.06
N ARG A 1095 -66.36 17.25 -4.84
CA ARG A 1095 -65.91 18.44 -5.57
C ARG A 1095 -64.38 18.59 -5.44
N GLU A 1096 -63.75 18.97 -6.54
CA GLU A 1096 -62.32 19.24 -6.63
C GLU A 1096 -61.97 20.63 -6.08
N LEU A 1097 -60.78 20.74 -5.48
CA LEU A 1097 -60.13 22.05 -5.27
C LEU A 1097 -59.60 22.57 -6.61
N ASN A 1098 -60.49 23.13 -7.42
CA ASN A 1098 -60.16 23.67 -8.74
C ASN A 1098 -59.74 25.13 -8.65
N MET A 1099 -58.88 25.57 -9.58
CA MET A 1099 -58.34 26.94 -9.63
C MET A 1099 -57.64 27.34 -8.30
N ILE A 1100 -56.71 26.50 -7.84
CA ILE A 1100 -55.89 26.81 -6.66
C ILE A 1100 -55.14 28.13 -6.92
N ARG A 1101 -55.29 29.06 -5.98
CA ARG A 1101 -54.69 30.40 -6.02
C ARG A 1101 -53.34 30.39 -5.30
N SER A 1102 -53.32 29.88 -4.07
CA SER A 1102 -52.11 29.88 -3.25
C SER A 1102 -52.10 28.77 -2.20
N LEU A 1103 -50.88 28.36 -1.83
CA LEU A 1103 -50.59 27.54 -0.66
C LEU A 1103 -49.75 28.37 0.30
N THR A 1104 -50.18 28.51 1.56
CA THR A 1104 -49.48 29.28 2.60
C THR A 1104 -49.13 28.39 3.79
N LEU A 1105 -47.90 28.50 4.26
CA LEU A 1105 -47.37 27.88 5.48
C LEU A 1105 -47.12 28.96 6.54
N GLY A 1106 -47.51 28.71 7.78
CA GLY A 1106 -47.35 29.67 8.87
C GLY A 1106 -48.43 30.76 8.88
N LYS A 1107 -48.02 32.02 9.06
CA LYS A 1107 -48.97 33.14 9.24
C LYS A 1107 -49.74 33.45 7.95
N VAL A 1108 -51.05 33.64 8.04
CA VAL A 1108 -51.90 33.96 6.87
C VAL A 1108 -52.36 35.42 6.92
N THR A 1109 -52.06 36.18 5.87
CA THR A 1109 -52.38 37.61 5.74
C THR A 1109 -53.53 37.83 4.75
N GLY A 1110 -54.78 37.54 5.16
CA GLY A 1110 -55.98 37.76 4.35
C GLY A 1110 -57.28 37.41 5.09
N ARG A 1111 -58.39 38.13 4.84
CA ARG A 1111 -59.64 38.08 5.64
C ARG A 1111 -60.89 37.50 4.93
N ALA A 1112 -60.77 36.92 3.73
CA ALA A 1112 -61.96 36.57 2.94
C ALA A 1112 -62.31 35.07 2.99
N GLY A 1113 -63.44 34.73 3.62
CA GLY A 1113 -64.20 33.50 3.36
C GLY A 1113 -63.76 32.23 4.10
N VAL A 1114 -63.12 32.34 5.26
CA VAL A 1114 -62.63 31.20 6.06
C VAL A 1114 -63.28 31.22 7.45
N ASP A 1115 -63.52 30.05 8.04
CA ASP A 1115 -64.13 29.89 9.37
C ASP A 1115 -63.27 30.50 10.50
N GLU A 1116 -63.94 30.91 11.59
CA GLU A 1116 -63.34 31.69 12.69
C GLU A 1116 -62.16 30.96 13.38
N GLU A 1117 -62.26 29.64 13.56
CA GLU A 1117 -61.20 28.81 14.17
C GLU A 1117 -59.94 28.74 13.29
N VAL A 1118 -60.12 28.60 11.97
CA VAL A 1118 -59.02 28.59 10.99
C VAL A 1118 -58.41 29.99 10.84
N LEU A 1119 -59.21 31.05 10.88
CA LEU A 1119 -58.75 32.44 10.90
C LEU A 1119 -57.91 32.74 12.15
N GLN A 1120 -58.33 32.24 13.31
CA GLN A 1120 -57.60 32.43 14.56
C GLN A 1120 -56.24 31.74 14.51
N ALA A 1121 -56.18 30.49 14.06
CA ALA A 1121 -54.92 29.77 13.84
C ALA A 1121 -54.04 30.48 12.79
N GLY A 1122 -54.62 30.96 11.68
CA GLY A 1122 -53.93 31.71 10.63
C GLY A 1122 -53.32 33.02 11.12
N SER A 1123 -54.00 33.73 12.03
CA SER A 1123 -53.51 34.99 12.60
C SER A 1123 -52.34 34.79 13.57
N ARG A 1124 -52.34 33.68 14.32
CA ARG A 1124 -51.28 33.27 15.25
C ARG A 1124 -50.05 32.73 14.52
N GLY A 1125 -50.26 32.16 13.33
CA GLY A 1125 -49.22 31.56 12.50
C GLY A 1125 -48.69 30.25 13.07
N PHE A 1126 -47.46 29.90 12.72
CA PHE A 1126 -46.77 28.72 13.22
C PHE A 1126 -45.44 29.12 13.85
N ILE A 1127 -45.16 28.59 15.03
CA ILE A 1127 -43.88 28.78 15.73
C ILE A 1127 -43.32 27.38 15.96
N GLY A 1128 -42.17 27.07 15.35
CA GLY A 1128 -41.62 25.73 15.38
C GLY A 1128 -40.84 25.41 14.13
N CYS A 1129 -40.66 24.12 13.83
CA CYS A 1129 -39.95 23.66 12.65
C CYS A 1129 -40.89 22.92 11.71
N LEU A 1130 -40.86 23.25 10.42
CA LEU A 1130 -41.51 22.48 9.35
C LEU A 1130 -40.43 21.79 8.51
N SER A 1131 -40.61 20.50 8.23
CA SER A 1131 -39.71 19.70 7.39
C SER A 1131 -40.46 18.98 6.29
N SER A 1132 -39.80 18.80 5.14
CA SER A 1132 -40.22 17.92 4.05
C SER A 1132 -41.65 18.18 3.56
N VAL A 1133 -42.02 19.47 3.48
CA VAL A 1133 -43.37 19.91 3.08
C VAL A 1133 -43.58 19.66 1.58
N GLN A 1134 -44.54 18.80 1.27
CA GLN A 1134 -44.94 18.40 -0.07
C GLN A 1134 -46.46 18.52 -0.23
N PHE A 1135 -46.89 19.20 -1.30
CA PHE A 1135 -48.27 19.24 -1.77
C PHE A 1135 -48.31 18.79 -3.23
N ASN A 1136 -48.93 17.65 -3.51
CA ASN A 1136 -48.90 16.96 -4.79
C ASN A 1136 -47.46 16.75 -5.30
N HIS A 1137 -47.05 17.45 -6.35
CA HIS A 1137 -45.70 17.44 -6.93
C HIS A 1137 -44.87 18.68 -6.55
N LEU A 1138 -45.39 19.56 -5.67
CA LEU A 1138 -44.76 20.80 -5.25
C LEU A 1138 -44.11 20.67 -3.87
N ALA A 1139 -42.91 21.22 -3.72
CA ALA A 1139 -42.17 21.34 -2.47
C ALA A 1139 -42.02 22.82 -2.08
N PRO A 1140 -43.06 23.46 -1.51
CA PRO A 1140 -43.10 24.91 -1.30
C PRO A 1140 -41.99 25.43 -0.39
N LEU A 1141 -41.61 24.66 0.63
CA LEU A 1141 -40.54 25.05 1.55
C LEU A 1141 -39.17 25.07 0.86
N LYS A 1142 -38.90 24.06 0.04
CA LYS A 1142 -37.67 23.97 -0.77
C LYS A 1142 -37.60 25.07 -1.82
N ALA A 1143 -38.73 25.39 -2.46
CA ALA A 1143 -38.80 26.50 -3.41
C ALA A 1143 -38.50 27.86 -2.75
N ALA A 1144 -38.93 28.07 -1.51
CA ALA A 1144 -38.66 29.30 -0.76
C ALA A 1144 -37.17 29.49 -0.39
N ILE A 1145 -36.45 28.40 -0.18
CA ILE A 1145 -35.02 28.42 0.14
C ILE A 1145 -34.17 28.60 -1.12
N LEU A 1146 -34.41 27.79 -2.15
CA LEU A 1146 -33.58 27.73 -3.35
C LEU A 1146 -33.85 28.88 -4.34
N ASN A 1147 -35.08 29.40 -4.39
CA ASN A 1147 -35.48 30.40 -5.37
C ASN A 1147 -35.88 31.74 -4.71
N ARG A 1148 -35.03 32.27 -3.81
CA ARG A 1148 -35.21 33.60 -3.21
C ARG A 1148 -35.19 34.67 -4.32
N GLY A 1149 -36.37 35.12 -4.75
CA GLY A 1149 -36.55 36.09 -5.84
C GLY A 1149 -37.51 35.67 -6.95
N SER A 1150 -38.03 34.42 -6.93
CA SER A 1150 -39.09 34.00 -7.87
C SER A 1150 -40.41 34.73 -7.59
N SER A 1151 -41.12 35.14 -8.65
CA SER A 1151 -42.48 35.71 -8.53
C SER A 1151 -43.52 34.72 -8.00
N LEU A 1152 -43.18 33.41 -7.96
CA LEU A 1152 -44.06 32.34 -7.48
C LEU A 1152 -44.04 32.17 -5.96
N VAL A 1153 -43.02 32.67 -5.25
CA VAL A 1153 -42.87 32.45 -3.80
C VAL A 1153 -42.66 33.77 -3.09
N SER A 1154 -43.57 34.09 -2.15
CA SER A 1154 -43.41 35.23 -1.26
C SER A 1154 -43.14 34.75 0.16
N VAL A 1155 -42.04 35.23 0.74
CA VAL A 1155 -41.66 34.98 2.14
C VAL A 1155 -41.85 36.27 2.93
N LEU A 1156 -42.59 36.19 4.03
CA LEU A 1156 -42.71 37.27 5.02
C LEU A 1156 -42.04 36.80 6.32
N GLY A 1157 -41.18 37.63 6.92
CA GLY A 1157 -40.38 37.26 8.11
C GLY A 1157 -39.08 36.54 7.77
N ASN A 1158 -38.32 36.16 8.81
CA ASN A 1158 -37.05 35.45 8.65
C ASN A 1158 -37.29 33.93 8.55
N LEU A 1159 -36.69 33.29 7.53
CA LEU A 1159 -36.61 31.84 7.39
C LEU A 1159 -35.16 31.39 7.63
N VAL A 1160 -34.97 30.52 8.62
CA VAL A 1160 -33.66 29.94 8.97
C VAL A 1160 -33.73 28.44 8.74
N GLU A 1161 -32.81 27.90 7.94
CA GLU A 1161 -32.68 26.46 7.77
C GLU A 1161 -32.45 25.78 9.13
N SER A 1162 -33.06 24.61 9.31
CA SER A 1162 -33.06 23.88 10.56
C SER A 1162 -32.85 22.39 10.29
N ASN A 1163 -32.69 21.60 11.34
CA ASN A 1163 -32.75 20.14 11.31
C ASN A 1163 -33.93 19.59 12.14
N CYS A 1164 -34.86 20.47 12.54
CA CYS A 1164 -35.99 20.17 13.43
C CYS A 1164 -35.64 19.38 14.71
N GLY A 1165 -34.39 19.46 15.19
CA GLY A 1165 -33.98 18.82 16.45
C GLY A 1165 -33.85 17.30 16.41
N GLU A 1166 -33.63 16.68 15.24
CA GLU A 1166 -33.20 15.27 15.20
C GLU A 1166 -31.84 15.13 15.90
N LEU A 1167 -31.75 14.18 16.84
CA LEU A 1167 -30.58 13.90 17.65
C LEU A 1167 -29.35 13.73 16.75
N ALA A 1168 -28.33 14.56 16.98
CA ALA A 1168 -26.97 14.20 16.61
C ALA A 1168 -26.65 12.86 17.30
N ASP A 1169 -26.36 11.83 16.51
CA ASP A 1169 -25.88 10.56 17.03
C ASP A 1169 -24.71 10.82 17.99
N LYS A 1170 -24.91 10.41 19.24
CA LYS A 1170 -23.89 10.45 20.29
C LYS A 1170 -22.79 9.45 19.94
N SER A 1171 -21.77 9.90 19.23
CA SER A 1171 -20.44 9.29 19.24
C SER A 1171 -19.33 10.35 19.18
N SER A 1172 -19.27 11.23 20.18
CA SER A 1172 -18.01 11.78 20.71
C SER A 1172 -18.27 12.70 21.91
N SER A 1173 -18.24 12.12 23.11
CA SER A 1173 -17.65 12.69 24.35
C SER A 1173 -18.23 11.95 25.55
N ARG A 1174 -17.46 10.99 26.05
CA ARG A 1174 -17.54 10.60 27.46
C ARG A 1174 -16.87 11.70 28.27
N SER A 1175 -17.59 12.32 29.19
CA SER A 1175 -17.01 12.89 30.39
C SER A 1175 -17.92 12.59 31.59
N LEU A 1176 -17.26 12.37 32.72
CA LEU A 1176 -17.72 11.65 33.90
C LEU A 1176 -18.91 12.31 34.63
N SER A 1177 -19.83 11.49 35.16
CA SER A 1177 -19.88 11.16 36.60
C SER A 1177 -21.29 10.73 37.06
N GLY A 1178 -21.35 9.56 37.73
CA GLY A 1178 -22.20 9.35 38.90
C GLY A 1178 -23.56 8.65 38.73
N LYS A 1179 -23.58 7.34 39.07
CA LYS A 1179 -24.53 6.58 39.95
C LYS A 1179 -26.05 6.86 39.80
N GLU A 1180 -26.99 5.90 39.80
CA GLU A 1180 -27.08 4.59 40.45
C GLU A 1180 -28.37 3.86 39.96
N ARG A 1181 -28.27 2.52 39.79
CA ARG A 1181 -29.17 1.41 40.21
C ARG A 1181 -30.70 1.37 39.99
N LEU A 1182 -31.15 0.11 39.76
CA LEU A 1182 -32.44 -0.57 40.09
C LEU A 1182 -33.59 -0.43 39.05
N LYS A 1183 -34.43 -1.43 38.73
CA LYS A 1183 -34.51 -2.90 38.92
C LYS A 1183 -35.82 -3.34 38.20
N ASN A 1184 -35.89 -4.59 37.69
CA ASN A 1184 -37.10 -5.44 37.55
C ASN A 1184 -38.24 -4.98 36.60
N SER A 1185 -39.14 -5.80 36.04
CA SER A 1185 -39.37 -7.25 35.81
C SER A 1185 -40.73 -7.37 35.06
N GLU A 1186 -41.04 -8.57 34.55
CA GLU A 1186 -42.37 -9.09 34.10
C GLU A 1186 -42.82 -8.72 32.66
N GLN A 1187 -43.02 -9.63 31.69
CA GLN A 1187 -43.60 -10.99 31.56
C GLN A 1187 -45.14 -11.02 31.47
N SER A 1188 -45.69 -11.24 30.27
CA SER A 1188 -46.57 -12.39 29.91
C SER A 1188 -47.36 -12.21 28.59
N ASP A 1189 -47.17 -13.21 27.72
CA ASP A 1189 -48.09 -13.99 26.85
C ASP A 1189 -49.25 -13.38 26.06
N SER A 1190 -49.35 -13.83 24.78
CA SER A 1190 -50.63 -14.36 24.28
C SER A 1190 -50.47 -15.31 23.07
N ALA A 1191 -51.14 -16.46 23.19
CA ALA A 1191 -50.95 -17.70 22.45
C ALA A 1191 -51.89 -17.86 21.24
N VAL A 1192 -51.83 -16.95 20.27
CA VAL A 1192 -52.74 -16.97 19.10
C VAL A 1192 -52.01 -17.17 17.76
N ILE A 1193 -50.68 -17.13 17.74
CA ILE A 1193 -49.90 -17.16 16.48
C ILE A 1193 -49.37 -18.58 16.15
N GLY A 1194 -49.31 -19.49 17.13
CA GLY A 1194 -48.77 -20.85 16.93
C GLY A 1194 -49.66 -21.82 16.14
N GLY A 1195 -51.00 -21.62 16.15
CA GLY A 1195 -51.94 -22.51 15.47
C GLY A 1195 -51.99 -22.33 13.95
N LEU A 1196 -51.71 -21.12 13.45
CA LEU A 1196 -51.76 -20.80 12.02
C LEU A 1196 -50.52 -21.29 11.26
N ILE A 1197 -49.37 -21.37 11.93
CA ILE A 1197 -48.11 -21.80 11.32
C ILE A 1197 -48.05 -23.32 11.16
N ALA A 1198 -48.62 -24.08 12.10
CA ALA A 1198 -48.64 -25.54 12.03
C ALA A 1198 -49.51 -26.10 10.87
N ALA A 1199 -50.63 -25.45 10.55
CA ALA A 1199 -51.53 -25.87 9.47
C ALA A 1199 -50.93 -25.62 8.07
N LEU A 1200 -50.19 -24.52 7.88
CA LEU A 1200 -49.55 -24.19 6.59
C LEU A 1200 -48.39 -25.12 6.25
N VAL A 1201 -47.62 -25.55 7.27
CA VAL A 1201 -46.51 -26.50 7.09
C VAL A 1201 -47.02 -27.88 6.66
N LEU A 1202 -48.17 -28.32 7.19
CA LEU A 1202 -48.74 -29.63 6.88
C LEU A 1202 -49.28 -29.71 5.44
N VAL A 1203 -49.85 -28.61 4.92
CA VAL A 1203 -50.28 -28.52 3.52
C VAL A 1203 -49.07 -28.49 2.57
N ALA A 1204 -48.00 -27.74 2.89
CA ALA A 1204 -46.80 -27.68 2.06
C ALA A 1204 -46.09 -29.05 1.96
N LEU A 1205 -46.00 -29.81 3.06
CA LEU A 1205 -45.39 -31.14 3.07
C LEU A 1205 -46.20 -32.17 2.26
N SER A 1206 -47.53 -32.05 2.25
CA SER A 1206 -48.38 -32.94 1.44
C SER A 1206 -48.24 -32.69 -0.07
N VAL A 1207 -48.06 -31.44 -0.50
CA VAL A 1207 -47.78 -31.09 -1.91
C VAL A 1207 -46.39 -31.56 -2.35
N LEU A 1208 -45.39 -31.45 -1.46
CA LEU A 1208 -44.03 -31.92 -1.75
C LEU A 1208 -43.96 -33.44 -1.92
N ALA A 1209 -44.71 -34.19 -1.11
CA ALA A 1209 -44.77 -35.66 -1.21
C ALA A 1209 -45.43 -36.15 -2.51
N VAL A 1210 -46.42 -35.42 -3.03
CA VAL A 1210 -47.07 -35.72 -4.32
C VAL A 1210 -46.12 -35.42 -5.49
N MET A 1211 -45.37 -34.32 -5.44
CA MET A 1211 -44.38 -33.95 -6.47
C MET A 1211 -43.17 -34.91 -6.50
N LEU A 1212 -42.72 -35.39 -5.34
CA LEU A 1212 -41.67 -36.41 -5.23
C LEU A 1212 -42.12 -37.77 -5.79
N ARG A 1213 -43.38 -38.17 -5.58
CA ARG A 1213 -43.96 -39.37 -6.23
C ARG A 1213 -44.08 -39.23 -7.74
N PHE A 1214 -44.33 -38.03 -8.26
CA PHE A 1214 -44.43 -37.77 -9.69
C PHE A 1214 -43.06 -37.82 -10.39
N LEU A 1215 -42.02 -37.22 -9.78
CA LEU A 1215 -40.66 -37.24 -10.31
C LEU A 1215 -39.99 -38.64 -10.22
N TYR A 1216 -40.33 -39.45 -9.22
CA TYR A 1216 -39.84 -40.82 -9.10
C TYR A 1216 -40.41 -41.75 -10.19
N ARG A 1217 -41.68 -41.57 -10.59
CA ARG A 1217 -42.29 -42.34 -11.70
C ARG A 1217 -41.76 -41.91 -13.08
N TYR A 1218 -41.40 -40.64 -13.26
CA TYR A 1218 -40.85 -40.14 -14.52
C TYR A 1218 -39.43 -40.66 -14.83
N ARG A 1219 -38.61 -40.95 -13.82
CA ARG A 1219 -37.23 -41.47 -14.01
C ARG A 1219 -37.15 -42.98 -14.32
N LEU A 1220 -38.18 -43.77 -14.02
CA LEU A 1220 -38.18 -45.22 -14.27
C LEU A 1220 -38.46 -45.59 -15.74
N GLN A 1221 -38.95 -44.66 -16.55
CA GLN A 1221 -39.44 -44.95 -17.92
C GLN A 1221 -38.42 -44.67 -19.04
N HIS A 1222 -37.22 -44.16 -18.72
CA HIS A 1222 -36.18 -43.83 -19.71
C HIS A 1222 -34.87 -44.64 -19.60
N SER A 1223 -34.88 -45.75 -18.86
CA SER A 1223 -33.74 -46.68 -18.78
C SER A 1223 -34.07 -48.03 -19.41
N GLN A 1224 -34.33 -48.07 -20.73
CA GLN A 1224 -34.25 -49.30 -21.53
C GLN A 1224 -33.91 -48.95 -22.99
N GLN A 1225 -32.63 -49.08 -23.35
CA GLN A 1225 -32.12 -49.67 -24.61
C GLN A 1225 -30.62 -49.38 -24.78
N THR A 1226 -29.79 -50.40 -24.57
CA THR A 1226 -28.44 -50.57 -25.14
C THR A 1226 -28.49 -51.75 -26.12
N PRO A 1227 -27.60 -51.83 -27.13
CA PRO A 1227 -26.48 -52.76 -26.97
C PRO A 1227 -25.14 -52.37 -27.64
N SER A 1228 -24.13 -53.13 -27.24
CA SER A 1228 -22.67 -53.13 -27.44
C SER A 1228 -22.11 -53.73 -28.75
N VAL A 1229 -20.81 -53.51 -29.06
CA VAL A 1229 -19.70 -54.51 -29.31
C VAL A 1229 -18.61 -54.10 -30.38
N LYS A 1230 -17.34 -54.06 -29.91
CA LYS A 1230 -15.98 -54.50 -30.42
C LYS A 1230 -15.29 -54.16 -31.78
N GLU A 1231 -13.97 -53.94 -31.61
CA GLU A 1231 -12.73 -54.41 -32.31
C GLU A 1231 -12.21 -53.87 -33.67
N LYS A 1232 -10.94 -53.39 -33.60
CA LYS A 1232 -9.70 -53.84 -34.31
C LYS A 1232 -8.95 -52.94 -35.33
N ASP A 1233 -7.64 -52.87 -35.06
CA ASP A 1233 -6.44 -52.86 -35.91
C ASP A 1233 -5.85 -51.59 -36.59
N HIS A 1234 -4.55 -51.44 -36.31
CA HIS A 1234 -3.43 -50.65 -36.89
C HIS A 1234 -3.12 -50.99 -38.37
N PRO A 1235 -2.06 -50.45 -39.05
CA PRO A 1235 -1.21 -49.25 -38.86
C PRO A 1235 -0.91 -48.49 -40.19
N SER A 1236 0.00 -47.49 -40.13
CA SER A 1236 1.12 -47.20 -41.07
C SER A 1236 1.28 -45.75 -41.58
N GLN A 1237 2.40 -45.13 -41.16
CA GLN A 1237 3.21 -44.13 -41.89
C GLN A 1237 3.69 -44.73 -43.25
N PRO A 1238 4.27 -43.98 -44.25
CA PRO A 1238 5.22 -42.87 -44.06
C PRO A 1238 5.33 -41.78 -45.17
N GLU A 1239 6.14 -40.76 -44.85
CA GLU A 1239 7.17 -40.09 -45.67
C GLU A 1239 6.92 -39.32 -47.01
N LEU A 1240 7.26 -38.02 -46.95
CA LEU A 1240 8.43 -37.36 -47.57
C LEU A 1240 8.37 -36.77 -49.01
N ASN A 1241 8.81 -35.50 -49.09
CA ASN A 1241 9.51 -34.80 -50.20
C ASN A 1241 8.69 -34.38 -51.46
N TYR A 1242 8.99 -33.30 -52.21
CA TYR A 1242 10.20 -32.49 -52.42
C TYR A 1242 9.87 -31.15 -53.16
N ARG A 1243 10.67 -30.09 -52.90
CA ARG A 1243 11.24 -29.05 -53.82
C ARG A 1243 10.42 -28.50 -55.01
N THR A 1244 10.43 -27.19 -55.28
CA THR A 1244 11.48 -26.44 -56.05
C THR A 1244 11.08 -24.94 -56.08
N GLN A 1245 11.91 -23.91 -55.83
CA GLN A 1245 13.14 -23.36 -56.43
C GLN A 1245 12.91 -22.13 -57.36
N LEU A 1246 13.89 -21.19 -57.31
CA LEU A 1246 14.24 -20.06 -58.22
C LEU A 1246 13.54 -18.70 -58.02
N SER A 1247 14.20 -17.52 -58.08
CA SER A 1247 15.63 -17.12 -58.09
C SER A 1247 15.80 -15.58 -58.17
N LEU A 1248 16.83 -15.07 -57.49
CA LEU A 1248 17.80 -13.98 -57.81
C LEU A 1248 17.41 -12.68 -58.56
N HIS A 1249 17.74 -11.52 -57.94
CA HIS A 1249 18.82 -10.56 -58.32
C HIS A 1249 18.88 -9.39 -57.29
N SER A 1250 19.98 -9.19 -56.53
CA SER A 1250 21.09 -8.20 -56.68
C SER A 1250 20.65 -6.71 -56.71
N SER A 1251 21.29 -5.68 -56.12
CA SER A 1251 22.45 -5.48 -55.23
C SER A 1251 22.64 -3.94 -55.07
N ILE A 1252 23.43 -3.51 -54.05
CA ILE A 1252 24.28 -2.27 -54.01
C ILE A 1252 23.73 -0.95 -53.41
N ARG A 1253 24.36 -0.60 -52.27
CA ARG A 1253 24.94 0.67 -51.75
C ARG A 1253 24.14 1.92 -51.34
N ASP A 1254 24.62 2.41 -50.18
CA ASP A 1254 24.96 3.78 -49.78
C ASP A 1254 23.91 4.75 -49.18
N SER A 1255 24.09 4.97 -47.87
CA SER A 1255 24.26 6.25 -47.16
C SER A 1255 23.27 7.42 -47.39
N ARG A 1256 22.64 7.86 -46.29
CA ARG A 1256 22.58 9.23 -45.71
C ARG A 1256 21.35 9.31 -44.79
N LYS A 1257 21.54 9.54 -43.49
CA LYS A 1257 21.52 10.84 -42.80
C LYS A 1257 20.14 11.52 -42.76
N GLU A 1258 19.70 11.71 -41.51
CA GLU A 1258 19.10 12.94 -40.95
C GLU A 1258 17.56 13.10 -40.88
N TYR A 1259 17.11 13.10 -39.60
CA TYR A 1259 16.18 13.98 -38.88
C TYR A 1259 14.64 13.91 -39.01
N PHE A 1260 14.03 13.83 -37.81
CA PHE A 1260 12.76 14.35 -37.28
C PHE A 1260 11.48 14.28 -38.15
N ILE A 1261 10.43 13.64 -37.62
CA ILE A 1261 9.45 14.21 -36.66
C ILE A 1261 9.05 13.11 -35.68
#